data_AF-A0A8N1S656-F1
#
_entry.id   AF-A0A8N1S656-F1
#
_cell.length_a   1.000
_cell.length_b   1.000
_cell.length_c   1.000
_cell.angle_alpha   90.00
_cell.angle_beta   90.00
_cell.angle_gamma   90.00
#
_symmetry.space_group_name_H-M   'P 1'
#
loop_
_entity.id
_entity.type
_entity.pdbx_description
1 polymer ?
#
loop_
_entity_poly.entity_id
_entity_poly.type
_entity_poly.pdbx_seq_one_letter_code
_entity_poly.pdbx_strand_id
1 'polypeptide(L)'
;MGEVNVSFQIDTDNRENFSSAIAFHTFKKQRDAFYDILRIWEENHLVPGWVFQIALGGKIRNMLTMHNDCTNYYHIARLFKSQLLISCIQNGRQDDIVDDESLNFLKALKHVNPEKLTQLSKRFVTPLPSQSQNIGPSFPGIQEFFKDFILHAFNPIFYTHLENCFVHEIIELNDTQFANSEIEESETMVDDQTQQTFLTCLTSLRLLAKVLGLLVSLPYRSESNTTKEIIMTQIEIRSKILPSLNLQACLQSAVVEGKLSLTIPWIVKYLAMMDIVSLRLPYYKQILELLYYIYHAINQTDLSAPDCLISQQAAVLLKSSLCWLFELPNFPKDFYIAWQKTCKVKELKNLKQMEKFSEKKKNSHSTDCAILKNNLDKLDIITDRTMRMCCPRMESTLPVFHGNGTNLNINSNKHITPVTSQLRKLGGATRAKHLELQLEEAFFHGQPASTRKTVDFVSERVASTCVKHICNTLLASSREANLNSFRKILKRKHIKKNSDEQGELSKNYFNEFKASLLSDINILANDASRDLKDQCEKTILTICETRVVTSIESLLAEDSLTPVKEMCTKIAIRMAMERINQWIQSHIAGDSLFIKDMELEINRFFRNNSPVHSKQEKLHNANAPSPTVVMDELRGLIWHMLDNNGTNLTISIVLDILDKLYQAFNQRNDLLPGPQKVLYYLSTDFALFLVTYRTDLFTREIQDELIKIWSSDSLRNDEGDSPMHRLLCSRNIILLMQQENNEMWPIFGKFLKRLLETKILDGDSLSNQCVALFRQDWPVSLLKLLSKCLSEAIDGYKANDEATEKVKYLLGWIAETYHEIEFCDDYDL
;
A
#
# COMPACT_ATOMS: atom_id res chain seq x y z
N MET A 1 -27.33 8.12 21.41
CA MET A 1 -26.04 8.80 21.62
C MET A 1 -25.13 7.86 22.38
N GLY A 2 -24.19 7.22 21.68
CA GLY A 2 -23.11 6.46 22.29
C GLY A 2 -21.86 6.91 21.56
N GLU A 3 -21.23 7.97 22.07
CA GLU A 3 -19.98 8.49 21.53
C GLU A 3 -18.90 7.42 21.59
N VAL A 4 -18.11 7.31 20.53
CA VAL A 4 -17.02 6.35 20.43
C VAL A 4 -15.87 6.82 21.33
N ASN A 5 -15.93 6.47 22.60
CA ASN A 5 -14.80 6.62 23.52
C ASN A 5 -13.68 5.62 23.14
N VAL A 6 -12.41 6.01 23.31
CA VAL A 6 -11.28 5.08 23.21
C VAL A 6 -11.53 3.92 24.19
N SER A 7 -11.71 2.72 23.63
CA SER A 7 -11.90 1.51 24.41
C SER A 7 -10.62 1.13 25.14
N PHE A 8 -10.77 0.46 26.28
CA PHE A 8 -9.64 -0.10 27.00
C PHE A 8 -8.94 -1.15 26.13
N GLN A 9 -7.64 -0.94 25.86
CA GLN A 9 -6.84 -1.84 25.04
C GLN A 9 -6.07 -2.79 25.95
N ILE A 10 -6.41 -4.09 25.92
CA ILE A 10 -5.82 -5.10 26.83
C ILE A 10 -4.29 -5.17 26.67
N ASP A 11 -3.79 -5.00 25.45
CA ASP A 11 -2.35 -5.14 25.17
C ASP A 11 -1.53 -3.95 25.70
N THR A 12 -2.12 -2.75 25.73
CA THR A 12 -1.40 -1.52 26.03
C THR A 12 -1.81 -0.86 27.34
N ASP A 13 -2.94 -1.25 27.93
CA ASP A 13 -3.47 -0.71 29.19
C ASP A 13 -3.53 -1.79 30.30
N ASN A 14 -2.84 -2.92 30.16
CA ASN A 14 -2.74 -3.92 31.22
C ASN A 14 -1.79 -3.48 32.37
N ARG A 15 -1.82 -4.24 33.48
CA ARG A 15 -1.02 -3.97 34.67
C ARG A 15 0.49 -4.04 34.44
N GLU A 16 0.95 -4.79 33.44
CA GLU A 16 2.37 -4.99 33.14
C GLU A 16 3.02 -3.73 32.55
N ASN A 17 2.22 -2.88 31.91
CA ASN A 17 2.67 -1.61 31.35
C ASN A 17 2.77 -0.46 32.37
N PHE A 18 2.49 -0.72 33.66
CA PHE A 18 2.57 0.30 34.72
C PHE A 18 3.65 -0.04 35.74
N SER A 19 4.31 1.01 36.24
CA SER A 19 5.34 0.93 37.28
C SER A 19 4.83 0.31 38.59
N SER A 20 3.53 0.40 38.87
CA SER A 20 2.89 -0.19 40.05
C SER A 20 1.39 -0.43 39.87
N ALA A 21 0.79 -1.22 40.76
CA ALA A 21 -0.66 -1.38 40.81
C ALA A 21 -1.39 -0.06 41.11
N ILE A 22 -0.76 0.82 41.90
CA ILE A 22 -1.31 2.15 42.25
C ILE A 22 -1.32 3.05 41.02
N ALA A 23 -0.26 3.03 40.23
CA ALA A 23 -0.16 3.72 38.94
C ALA A 23 -1.28 3.30 37.99
N PHE A 24 -1.48 1.99 37.84
CA PHE A 24 -2.55 1.41 37.02
C PHE A 24 -3.96 1.83 37.49
N HIS A 25 -4.26 1.68 38.79
CA HIS A 25 -5.56 2.06 39.34
C HIS A 25 -5.82 3.56 39.24
N THR A 26 -4.79 4.39 39.42
CA THR A 26 -4.92 5.84 39.28
C THR A 26 -5.11 6.24 37.82
N PHE A 27 -4.44 5.60 36.87
CA PHE A 27 -4.67 5.87 35.44
C PHE A 27 -6.14 5.62 35.04
N LYS A 28 -6.77 4.55 35.54
CA LYS A 28 -8.22 4.33 35.31
C LYS A 28 -9.06 5.52 35.77
N LYS A 29 -8.78 6.03 36.97
CA LYS A 29 -9.47 7.23 37.50
C LYS A 29 -9.18 8.47 36.65
N GLN A 30 -7.94 8.66 36.19
CA GLN A 30 -7.58 9.77 35.32
C GLN A 30 -8.30 9.69 33.97
N ARG A 31 -8.39 8.50 33.38
CA ARG A 31 -9.14 8.24 32.15
C ARG A 31 -10.63 8.52 32.32
N ASP A 32 -11.24 8.00 33.38
CA ASP A 32 -12.67 8.21 33.64
C ASP A 32 -12.96 9.70 33.87
N ALA A 33 -12.09 10.40 34.61
CA ALA A 33 -12.18 11.84 34.79
C ALA A 33 -11.99 12.63 33.48
N PHE A 34 -11.13 12.19 32.55
CA PHE A 34 -10.98 12.79 31.23
C PHE A 34 -12.31 12.72 30.44
N TYR A 35 -12.97 11.57 30.44
CA TYR A 35 -14.26 11.40 29.78
C TYR A 35 -15.40 12.15 30.45
N ASP A 36 -15.39 12.27 31.78
CA ASP A 36 -16.35 13.12 32.48
C ASP A 36 -16.14 14.60 32.13
N ILE A 37 -14.89 15.06 31.98
CA ILE A 37 -14.58 16.43 31.52
C ILE A 37 -15.08 16.66 30.09
N LEU A 38 -14.87 15.70 29.20
CA LEU A 38 -15.36 15.76 27.81
C LEU A 38 -16.88 15.84 27.74
N ARG A 39 -17.58 14.95 28.45
CA ARG A 39 -19.06 14.92 28.49
C ARG A 39 -19.65 16.23 29.00
N ILE A 40 -19.07 16.79 30.07
CA ILE A 40 -19.52 18.07 30.63
C ILE A 40 -19.34 19.20 29.60
N TRP A 41 -18.25 19.17 28.81
CA TRP A 41 -18.07 20.13 27.74
C TRP A 41 -19.14 19.95 26.66
N GLU A 42 -19.35 18.72 26.17
CA GLU A 42 -20.34 18.41 25.12
C GLU A 42 -21.75 18.88 25.51
N GLU A 43 -22.16 18.66 26.77
CA GLU A 43 -23.48 19.05 27.28
C GLU A 43 -23.66 20.57 27.45
N ASN A 44 -22.60 21.33 27.77
CA ASN A 44 -22.74 22.69 28.30
C ASN A 44 -22.04 23.79 27.47
N HIS A 45 -21.15 23.46 26.53
CA HIS A 45 -20.31 24.47 25.85
C HIS A 45 -21.10 25.49 25.00
N LEU A 46 -22.32 25.16 24.59
CA LEU A 46 -23.21 26.06 23.85
C LEU A 46 -24.12 26.91 24.75
N VAL A 47 -24.07 26.72 26.08
CA VAL A 47 -24.93 27.46 27.02
C VAL A 47 -24.42 28.90 27.18
N PRO A 48 -25.30 29.92 27.06
CA PRO A 48 -24.91 31.32 27.25
C PRO A 48 -24.27 31.57 28.63
N GLY A 49 -23.09 32.19 28.65
CA GLY A 49 -22.34 32.44 29.89
C GLY A 49 -21.43 31.30 30.33
N TRP A 50 -21.33 30.21 29.55
CA TRP A 50 -20.35 29.16 29.78
C TRP A 50 -18.91 29.68 29.62
N VAL A 51 -18.04 29.33 30.57
CA VAL A 51 -16.61 29.66 30.54
C VAL A 51 -15.82 28.39 30.84
N PHE A 52 -15.08 27.90 29.84
CA PHE A 52 -14.31 26.66 29.91
C PHE A 52 -13.38 26.62 31.13
N GLN A 53 -12.61 27.69 31.35
CA GLN A 53 -11.65 27.79 32.44
C GLN A 53 -12.30 27.57 33.82
N ILE A 54 -13.48 28.15 34.05
CA ILE A 54 -14.19 28.11 35.33
C ILE A 54 -14.78 26.72 35.55
N ALA A 55 -15.40 26.16 34.52
CA ALA A 55 -16.10 24.88 34.63
C ALA A 55 -15.14 23.67 34.68
N LEU A 56 -14.09 23.67 33.86
CA LEU A 56 -13.26 22.48 33.61
C LEU A 56 -11.80 22.65 33.99
N GLY A 57 -11.27 23.88 34.03
CA GLY A 57 -9.84 24.11 34.27
C GLY A 57 -9.33 23.51 35.59
N GLY A 58 -10.10 23.61 36.68
CA GLY A 58 -9.77 22.96 37.95
C GLY A 58 -9.78 21.43 37.88
N LYS A 59 -10.76 20.86 37.17
CA LYS A 59 -10.90 19.40 36.99
C LYS A 59 -9.73 18.82 36.19
N ILE A 60 -9.32 19.49 35.12
CA ILE A 60 -8.19 19.09 34.27
C ILE A 60 -6.90 19.03 35.10
N ARG A 61 -6.60 20.09 35.86
CA ARG A 61 -5.38 20.13 36.70
C ARG A 61 -5.38 19.04 37.77
N ASN A 62 -6.52 18.82 38.43
CA ASN A 62 -6.65 17.78 39.44
C ASN A 62 -6.44 16.39 38.83
N MET A 63 -7.03 16.12 37.65
CA MET A 63 -6.84 14.87 36.93
C MET A 63 -5.37 14.61 36.60
N LEU A 64 -4.66 15.59 36.04
CA LEU A 64 -3.26 15.47 35.63
C LEU A 64 -2.29 15.32 36.81
N THR A 65 -2.69 15.70 38.02
CA THR A 65 -1.87 15.65 39.23
C THR A 65 -2.24 14.51 40.19
N MET A 66 -3.22 13.67 39.82
CA MET A 66 -3.61 12.50 40.62
C MET A 66 -2.45 11.52 40.86
N HIS A 67 -1.56 11.36 39.88
CA HIS A 67 -0.34 10.57 40.01
C HIS A 67 0.76 11.14 39.12
N ASN A 68 1.87 11.55 39.73
CA ASN A 68 3.02 12.10 39.04
C ASN A 68 4.01 10.98 38.72
N ASP A 69 3.70 10.18 37.71
CA ASP A 69 4.59 9.13 37.19
C ASP A 69 4.73 9.25 35.67
N CYS A 70 5.93 8.98 35.16
CA CYS A 70 6.26 9.09 33.74
C CYS A 70 5.31 8.23 32.88
N THR A 71 5.03 7.00 33.35
CA THR A 71 4.16 6.05 32.68
C THR A 71 2.71 6.55 32.61
N ASN A 72 2.17 7.09 33.71
CA ASN A 72 0.82 7.66 33.72
C ASN A 72 0.69 8.85 32.75
N TYR A 73 1.68 9.74 32.69
CA TYR A 73 1.67 10.86 31.75
C TYR A 73 1.74 10.39 30.30
N TYR A 74 2.55 9.38 30.00
CA TYR A 74 2.58 8.76 28.68
C TYR A 74 1.22 8.17 28.29
N HIS A 75 0.57 7.39 29.16
CA HIS A 75 -0.75 6.81 28.87
C HIS A 75 -1.83 7.88 28.69
N ILE A 76 -1.82 8.96 29.49
CA ILE A 76 -2.76 10.08 29.34
C ILE A 76 -2.50 10.86 28.05
N ALA A 77 -1.25 11.10 27.68
CA ALA A 77 -0.90 11.73 26.40
C ALA A 77 -1.36 10.88 25.20
N ARG A 78 -1.16 9.55 25.28
CA ARG A 78 -1.65 8.60 24.27
C ARG A 78 -3.17 8.61 24.17
N LEU A 79 -3.88 8.58 25.30
CA LEU A 79 -5.34 8.67 25.35
C LEU A 79 -5.84 9.98 24.71
N PHE A 80 -5.23 11.11 25.07
CA PHE A 80 -5.58 12.42 24.52
C PHE A 80 -5.43 12.44 23.00
N LYS A 81 -4.29 11.97 22.49
CA LYS A 81 -4.03 11.85 21.04
C LYS A 81 -5.08 10.98 20.35
N SER A 82 -5.33 9.78 20.88
CA SER A 82 -6.29 8.84 20.28
C SER A 82 -7.71 9.42 20.27
N GLN A 83 -8.15 10.03 21.38
CA GLN A 83 -9.47 10.66 21.43
C GLN A 83 -9.56 11.86 20.49
N LEU A 84 -8.52 12.69 20.37
CA LEU A 84 -8.46 13.79 19.41
C LEU A 84 -8.71 13.31 17.98
N LEU A 85 -8.05 12.24 17.56
CA LEU A 85 -8.21 11.68 16.21
C LEU A 85 -9.60 11.08 16.01
N ILE A 86 -10.12 10.30 16.97
CA ILE A 86 -11.46 9.69 16.87
C ILE A 86 -12.54 10.79 16.79
N SER A 87 -12.55 11.71 17.75
CA SER A 87 -13.56 12.77 17.84
C SER A 87 -13.53 13.71 16.62
N CYS A 88 -12.36 14.02 16.05
CA CYS A 88 -12.27 14.98 14.95
C CYS A 88 -12.39 14.35 13.56
N ILE A 89 -12.05 13.08 13.39
CA ILE A 89 -11.90 12.44 12.06
C ILE A 89 -12.92 11.33 11.85
N GLN A 90 -13.24 10.55 12.88
CA GLN A 90 -14.23 9.47 12.78
C GLN A 90 -15.66 10.01 12.94
N ASN A 91 -15.90 10.96 13.86
CA ASN A 91 -17.21 11.62 14.01
C ASN A 91 -17.50 12.66 12.92
N GLY A 92 -16.47 13.32 12.35
CA GLY A 92 -16.64 14.25 11.22
C GLY A 92 -17.19 13.59 9.94
N ARG A 93 -17.17 12.25 9.86
CA ARG A 93 -17.85 11.49 8.79
C ARG A 93 -19.35 11.34 9.03
N GLN A 94 -19.84 11.55 10.27
CA GLN A 94 -21.26 11.57 10.60
C GLN A 94 -21.86 12.98 10.42
N ASP A 95 -21.13 14.04 10.76
CA ASP A 95 -21.60 15.44 10.59
C ASP A 95 -21.60 15.94 9.12
N ASP A 96 -20.89 15.26 8.21
CA ASP A 96 -20.99 15.48 6.76
C ASP A 96 -22.30 14.91 6.17
N ILE A 97 -23.10 14.17 6.97
CA ILE A 97 -24.55 14.11 6.75
C ILE A 97 -25.08 15.43 7.29
N VAL A 98 -24.97 16.49 6.47
CA VAL A 98 -25.76 17.70 6.68
C VAL A 98 -27.18 17.22 6.95
N ASP A 99 -27.62 17.44 8.19
CA ASP A 99 -28.91 17.06 8.73
C ASP A 99 -29.97 17.19 7.62
N ASP A 100 -30.52 16.06 7.15
CA ASP A 100 -31.41 16.03 5.99
C ASP A 100 -32.68 16.86 6.27
N GLU A 101 -32.96 17.19 7.54
CA GLU A 101 -33.91 18.22 7.97
C GLU A 101 -33.54 19.65 7.55
N SER A 102 -32.27 20.04 7.64
CA SER A 102 -31.77 21.35 7.19
C SER A 102 -31.84 21.49 5.66
N LEU A 103 -31.63 20.39 4.93
CA LEU A 103 -31.86 20.31 3.48
C LEU A 103 -33.35 20.26 3.12
N ASN A 104 -34.20 19.66 3.96
CA ASN A 104 -35.65 19.62 3.77
C ASN A 104 -36.31 20.99 4.02
N PHE A 105 -35.81 21.80 4.96
CA PHE A 105 -36.23 23.19 5.13
C PHE A 105 -35.87 24.05 3.90
N LEU A 106 -34.68 23.85 3.32
CA LEU A 106 -34.27 24.52 2.08
C LEU A 106 -35.04 24.02 0.84
N LYS A 107 -35.44 22.73 0.81
CA LYS A 107 -36.29 22.15 -0.25
C LYS A 107 -37.75 22.64 -0.15
N ALA A 108 -38.27 22.92 1.05
CA ALA A 108 -39.62 23.46 1.26
C ALA A 108 -39.77 24.90 0.74
N LEU A 109 -38.66 25.64 0.64
CA LEU A 109 -38.62 26.99 0.07
C LEU A 109 -38.43 27.00 -1.47
N LYS A 110 -38.79 25.91 -2.17
CA LYS A 110 -38.65 25.70 -3.63
C LYS A 110 -39.25 26.78 -4.53
N HIS A 111 -40.08 27.68 -4.01
CA HIS A 111 -40.63 28.81 -4.76
C HIS A 111 -39.80 30.10 -4.67
N VAL A 112 -38.76 30.13 -3.83
CA VAL A 112 -37.84 31.26 -3.72
C VAL A 112 -36.45 30.76 -4.06
N ASN A 113 -35.81 31.40 -5.04
CA ASN A 113 -34.53 30.99 -5.63
C ASN A 113 -33.57 30.30 -4.62
N PRO A 114 -33.29 29.00 -4.77
CA PRO A 114 -32.51 28.22 -3.81
C PRO A 114 -31.07 28.74 -3.65
N GLU A 115 -30.51 29.37 -4.69
CA GLU A 115 -29.22 30.08 -4.64
C GLU A 115 -29.25 31.33 -3.77
N LYS A 116 -30.36 32.09 -3.78
CA LYS A 116 -30.50 33.25 -2.90
C LYS A 116 -30.68 32.84 -1.46
N LEU A 117 -31.38 31.75 -1.18
CA LEU A 117 -31.61 31.24 0.18
C LEU A 117 -30.38 30.56 0.77
N THR A 118 -29.58 29.86 -0.03
CA THR A 118 -28.27 29.36 0.41
C THR A 118 -27.26 30.50 0.61
N GLN A 119 -27.31 31.55 -0.20
CA GLN A 119 -26.56 32.79 0.09
C GLN A 119 -27.09 33.55 1.31
N LEU A 120 -28.41 33.50 1.57
CA LEU A 120 -29.02 34.13 2.74
C LEU A 120 -28.71 33.36 4.03
N SER A 121 -28.80 32.02 4.03
CA SER A 121 -28.46 31.20 5.19
C SER A 121 -26.97 31.28 5.51
N LYS A 122 -26.11 31.29 4.48
CA LYS A 122 -24.68 31.60 4.64
C LYS A 122 -24.44 33.01 5.18
N ARG A 123 -25.31 33.99 4.91
CA ARG A 123 -25.22 35.35 5.51
C ARG A 123 -25.81 35.45 6.92
N PHE A 124 -26.68 34.52 7.33
CA PHE A 124 -27.33 34.51 8.65
C PHE A 124 -26.53 33.70 9.69
N VAL A 125 -25.88 32.61 9.28
CA VAL A 125 -25.11 31.72 10.16
C VAL A 125 -23.64 32.17 10.29
N THR A 126 -23.14 32.93 9.32
CA THR A 126 -21.80 33.51 9.36
C THR A 126 -21.93 35.01 9.62
N PRO A 127 -21.36 35.60 10.68
CA PRO A 127 -21.18 37.04 10.71
C PRO A 127 -20.43 37.41 9.43
N LEU A 128 -20.97 38.34 8.63
CA LEU A 128 -20.27 38.86 7.46
C LEU A 128 -18.84 39.18 7.89
N PRO A 129 -17.80 38.54 7.33
CA PRO A 129 -16.45 39.09 7.40
C PRO A 129 -16.54 40.34 6.53
N SER A 130 -16.95 41.44 7.15
CA SER A 130 -16.66 42.75 6.61
C SER A 130 -15.14 42.78 6.50
N GLN A 131 -14.69 42.84 5.23
CA GLN A 131 -13.30 42.84 4.80
C GLN A 131 -12.66 41.44 4.72
N SER A 132 -11.97 41.26 3.60
CA SER A 132 -10.93 40.28 3.30
C SER A 132 -9.81 40.28 4.36
N GLN A 133 -10.12 39.80 5.57
CA GLN A 133 -9.14 39.62 6.64
C GLN A 133 -8.66 38.17 6.61
N ASN A 134 -7.33 38.00 6.56
CA ASN A 134 -6.63 36.73 6.50
C ASN A 134 -7.22 35.73 7.52
N ILE A 135 -7.82 34.63 7.02
CA ILE A 135 -8.35 33.56 7.86
C ILE A 135 -7.17 32.85 8.52
N GLY A 136 -6.85 33.25 9.74
CA GLY A 136 -5.84 32.60 10.58
C GLY A 136 -6.24 31.17 10.94
N PRO A 137 -5.32 30.39 11.54
CA PRO A 137 -5.62 29.01 11.91
C PRO A 137 -6.62 28.95 13.08
N SER A 138 -7.82 28.41 12.84
CA SER A 138 -8.91 28.25 13.83
C SER A 138 -9.12 26.78 14.23
N PHE A 139 -9.65 26.49 15.42
CA PHE A 139 -10.02 25.14 15.88
C PHE A 139 -11.55 24.98 15.89
N PRO A 140 -12.16 24.43 14.83
CA PRO A 140 -13.62 24.33 14.73
C PRO A 140 -14.19 23.13 15.52
N GLY A 141 -15.42 23.30 16.01
CA GLY A 141 -16.19 22.24 16.67
C GLY A 141 -15.46 21.61 17.84
N ILE A 142 -15.45 20.28 17.91
CA ILE A 142 -14.80 19.51 18.97
C ILE A 142 -13.29 19.76 19.10
N GLN A 143 -12.62 20.31 18.07
CA GLN A 143 -11.21 20.70 18.20
C GLN A 143 -10.99 21.80 19.24
N GLU A 144 -12.01 22.63 19.52
CA GLU A 144 -11.96 23.67 20.54
C GLU A 144 -11.74 23.07 21.94
N PHE A 145 -12.43 21.96 22.25
CA PHE A 145 -12.23 21.23 23.51
C PHE A 145 -10.75 20.90 23.75
N PHE A 146 -10.09 20.28 22.77
CA PHE A 146 -8.69 19.84 22.92
C PHE A 146 -7.72 21.02 23.01
N LYS A 147 -7.98 22.08 22.24
CA LYS A 147 -7.21 23.33 22.32
C LYS A 147 -7.34 23.93 23.72
N ASP A 148 -8.55 24.12 24.22
CA ASP A 148 -8.79 24.76 25.52
C ASP A 148 -8.34 23.86 26.68
N PHE A 149 -8.42 22.54 26.52
CA PHE A 149 -7.82 21.57 27.44
C PHE A 149 -6.32 21.82 27.59
N ILE A 150 -5.59 21.95 26.48
CA ILE A 150 -4.14 22.24 26.50
C ILE A 150 -3.87 23.59 27.18
N LEU A 151 -4.64 24.63 26.84
CA LEU A 151 -4.48 25.97 27.42
C LEU A 151 -4.71 26.00 28.94
N HIS A 152 -5.55 25.12 29.48
CA HIS A 152 -5.90 25.09 30.89
C HIS A 152 -5.30 23.92 31.69
N ALA A 153 -4.53 23.05 31.04
CA ALA A 153 -3.81 21.94 31.68
C ALA A 153 -2.72 22.41 32.64
N PHE A 154 -1.99 23.48 32.29
CA PHE A 154 -0.90 24.08 33.07
C PHE A 154 0.06 23.05 33.69
N ASN A 155 0.42 22.01 32.93
CA ASN A 155 1.28 20.92 33.40
C ASN A 155 2.40 20.68 32.38
N PRO A 156 3.64 21.16 32.66
CA PRO A 156 4.78 21.00 31.76
C PRO A 156 5.16 19.54 31.47
N ILE A 157 5.00 18.66 32.46
CA ILE A 157 5.33 17.23 32.33
C ILE A 157 4.40 16.60 31.29
N PHE A 158 3.10 16.85 31.42
CA PHE A 158 2.11 16.42 30.44
C PHE A 158 2.40 16.98 29.04
N TYR A 159 2.79 18.26 28.92
CA TYR A 159 3.13 18.86 27.64
C TYR A 159 4.31 18.16 26.95
N THR A 160 5.37 17.82 27.67
CA THR A 160 6.51 17.08 27.09
C THR A 160 6.10 15.69 26.59
N HIS A 161 5.31 14.95 27.37
CA HIS A 161 4.82 13.64 26.91
C HIS A 161 3.86 13.75 25.72
N LEU A 162 3.00 14.76 25.71
CA LEU A 162 2.08 15.01 24.61
C LEU A 162 2.82 15.40 23.33
N GLU A 163 3.86 16.24 23.44
CA GLU A 163 4.74 16.60 22.34
C GLU A 163 5.40 15.36 21.73
N ASN A 164 6.01 14.51 22.55
CA ASN A 164 6.63 13.26 22.09
C ASN A 164 5.64 12.32 21.41
N CYS A 165 4.43 12.18 21.96
CA CYS A 165 3.37 11.37 21.35
C CYS A 165 2.94 11.90 19.98
N PHE A 166 2.84 13.22 19.81
CA PHE A 166 2.51 13.82 18.52
C PHE A 166 3.65 13.72 17.51
N VAL A 167 4.90 13.94 17.93
CA VAL A 167 6.07 13.82 17.06
C VAL A 167 6.18 12.40 16.50
N HIS A 168 6.08 11.38 17.38
CA HIS A 168 6.09 9.98 16.96
C HIS A 168 5.01 9.67 15.92
N GLU A 169 3.76 10.02 16.22
CA GLU A 169 2.62 9.74 15.34
C GLU A 169 2.72 10.49 14.00
N ILE A 170 3.19 11.74 14.01
CA ILE A 170 3.35 12.52 12.77
C ILE A 170 4.41 11.89 11.87
N ILE A 171 5.54 11.42 12.42
CA ILE A 171 6.58 10.75 11.64
C ILE A 171 6.04 9.44 11.05
N GLU A 172 5.39 8.60 11.88
CA GLU A 172 4.80 7.33 11.45
C GLU A 172 3.75 7.51 10.33
N LEU A 173 2.85 8.49 10.46
CA LEU A 173 1.86 8.81 9.43
C LEU A 173 2.49 9.41 8.16
N ASN A 174 3.54 10.21 8.30
CA ASN A 174 4.24 10.82 7.16
C ASN A 174 4.99 9.77 6.32
N ASP A 175 5.46 8.71 6.95
CA ASP A 175 6.21 7.63 6.30
C ASP A 175 5.28 6.57 5.66
N THR A 176 3.95 6.72 5.82
CA THR A 176 2.95 5.84 5.21
C THR A 176 3.05 5.84 3.68
N GLN A 177 2.97 4.65 3.09
CA GLN A 177 3.00 4.43 1.64
C GLN A 177 1.59 4.19 1.10
N PHE A 178 1.25 4.75 -0.06
CA PHE A 178 -0.12 4.75 -0.61
C PHE A 178 -0.25 4.02 -1.96
N ALA A 179 0.71 3.19 -2.38
CA ALA A 179 0.59 2.48 -3.65
C ALA A 179 0.28 1.00 -3.45
N ASN A 180 -0.70 0.51 -4.22
CA ASN A 180 -0.90 -0.93 -4.42
C ASN A 180 0.19 -1.45 -5.36
N SER A 181 0.75 -2.62 -5.05
CA SER A 181 1.82 -3.28 -5.81
C SER A 181 1.45 -3.72 -7.23
N GLU A 182 0.27 -3.33 -7.73
CA GLU A 182 -0.34 -3.80 -8.99
C GLU A 182 -0.62 -2.68 -10.02
N ILE A 183 -0.29 -1.41 -9.72
CA ILE A 183 -0.49 -0.31 -10.69
C ILE A 183 0.65 -0.32 -11.71
N GLU A 184 0.34 -0.57 -12.98
CA GLU A 184 1.30 -0.48 -14.09
C GLU A 184 1.82 0.97 -14.22
N GLU A 185 3.09 1.16 -14.63
CA GLU A 185 3.81 2.47 -14.66
C GLU A 185 3.11 3.59 -15.46
N SER A 186 2.07 3.27 -16.24
CA SER A 186 1.27 4.21 -17.04
C SER A 186 -0.06 4.62 -16.43
N GLU A 187 -0.53 3.99 -15.35
CA GLU A 187 -1.83 4.31 -14.74
C GLU A 187 -1.68 5.26 -13.54
N THR A 188 -2.26 6.46 -13.65
CA THR A 188 -2.29 7.47 -12.55
C THR A 188 -3.51 7.33 -11.65
N MET A 189 -4.46 6.46 -12.03
CA MET A 189 -5.73 6.24 -11.32
C MET A 189 -5.52 5.40 -10.07
N VAL A 190 -6.17 5.81 -8.99
CA VAL A 190 -6.09 5.16 -7.68
C VAL A 190 -7.48 4.66 -7.27
N ASP A 191 -7.57 3.53 -6.59
CA ASP A 191 -8.82 2.99 -6.09
C ASP A 191 -9.40 3.83 -4.94
N ASP A 192 -10.72 3.79 -4.76
CA ASP A 192 -11.42 4.59 -3.75
C ASP A 192 -10.93 4.30 -2.33
N GLN A 193 -10.51 3.07 -2.01
CA GLN A 193 -10.05 2.70 -0.67
C GLN A 193 -8.70 3.36 -0.37
N THR A 194 -7.74 3.31 -1.29
CA THR A 194 -6.45 4.01 -1.16
C THR A 194 -6.66 5.53 -1.05
N GLN A 195 -7.57 6.09 -1.83
CA GLN A 195 -7.92 7.51 -1.78
C GLN A 195 -8.51 7.92 -0.41
N GLN A 196 -9.38 7.09 0.18
CA GLN A 196 -9.92 7.34 1.53
C GLN A 196 -8.84 7.18 2.61
N THR A 197 -7.92 6.25 2.44
CA THR A 197 -6.79 6.02 3.35
C THR A 197 -5.86 7.24 3.34
N PHE A 198 -5.53 7.76 2.17
CA PHE A 198 -4.78 9.00 2.00
C PHE A 198 -5.48 10.20 2.63
N LEU A 199 -6.76 10.39 2.34
CA LEU A 199 -7.53 11.49 2.94
C LEU A 199 -7.52 11.42 4.48
N THR A 200 -7.68 10.23 5.04
CA THR A 200 -7.66 10.01 6.49
C THR A 200 -6.29 10.33 7.07
N CYS A 201 -5.22 9.80 6.48
CA CYS A 201 -3.85 10.07 6.91
C CYS A 201 -3.51 11.56 6.85
N LEU A 202 -3.78 12.22 5.72
CA LEU A 202 -3.54 13.66 5.55
C LEU A 202 -4.34 14.50 6.55
N THR A 203 -5.57 14.11 6.85
CA THR A 203 -6.41 14.80 7.86
C THR A 203 -5.80 14.66 9.25
N SER A 204 -5.39 13.45 9.63
CA SER A 204 -4.71 13.17 10.90
C SER A 204 -3.41 13.98 11.03
N LEU A 205 -2.54 13.92 10.03
CA LEU A 205 -1.28 14.68 9.99
C LEU A 205 -1.53 16.17 10.21
N ARG A 206 -2.46 16.76 9.46
CA ARG A 206 -2.78 18.20 9.56
C ARG A 206 -3.34 18.58 10.93
N LEU A 207 -4.16 17.74 11.53
CA LEU A 207 -4.72 17.98 12.86
C LEU A 207 -3.64 17.90 13.95
N LEU A 208 -2.85 16.83 13.95
CA LEU A 208 -1.76 16.63 14.92
C LEU A 208 -0.71 17.71 14.81
N ALA A 209 -0.24 18.02 13.60
CA ALA A 209 0.74 19.06 13.34
C ALA A 209 0.28 20.45 13.82
N LYS A 210 -1.01 20.74 13.65
CA LYS A 210 -1.63 21.98 14.12
C LYS A 210 -1.66 22.07 15.65
N VAL A 211 -2.06 20.98 16.34
CA VAL A 211 -2.08 20.96 17.81
C VAL A 211 -0.66 20.98 18.38
N LEU A 212 0.27 20.27 17.75
CA LEU A 212 1.69 20.31 18.10
C LEU A 212 2.28 21.71 17.94
N GLY A 213 1.99 22.40 16.83
CA GLY A 213 2.43 23.78 16.63
C GLY A 213 1.86 24.74 17.69
N LEU A 214 0.63 24.54 18.14
CA LEU A 214 0.04 25.26 19.28
C LEU A 214 0.81 24.96 20.58
N LEU A 215 1.12 23.69 20.85
CA LEU A 215 1.80 23.25 22.06
C LEU A 215 3.21 23.83 22.17
N VAL A 216 3.98 23.78 21.08
CA VAL A 216 5.36 24.30 21.01
C VAL A 216 5.39 25.83 21.08
N SER A 217 4.40 26.52 20.50
CA SER A 217 4.34 27.98 20.55
C SER A 217 3.75 28.54 21.85
N LEU A 218 3.08 27.70 22.66
CA LEU A 218 2.39 28.10 23.88
C LEU A 218 3.24 28.95 24.84
N PRO A 219 4.51 28.59 25.15
CA PRO A 219 5.34 29.38 26.08
C PRO A 219 5.69 30.78 25.57
N TYR A 220 5.52 31.02 24.26
CA TYR A 220 6.00 32.22 23.57
C TYR A 220 4.86 33.10 23.04
N ARG A 221 3.60 32.75 23.34
CA ARG A 221 2.45 33.56 22.95
C ARG A 221 2.45 34.88 23.71
N SER A 222 2.50 35.98 22.96
CA SER A 222 2.27 37.32 23.48
C SER A 222 1.24 38.02 22.60
N GLU A 223 0.21 38.58 23.24
CA GLU A 223 -0.80 39.43 22.59
C GLU A 223 -0.30 40.87 22.41
N SER A 224 0.86 41.20 22.98
CA SER A 224 1.42 42.55 22.98
C SER A 224 2.41 42.80 21.83
N ASN A 225 2.35 43.99 21.23
CA ASN A 225 3.29 44.43 20.19
C ASN A 225 4.73 44.41 20.74
N THR A 226 5.48 43.36 20.38
CA THR A 226 6.86 43.17 20.82
C THR A 226 7.78 44.13 20.06
N THR A 227 8.64 44.89 20.76
CA THR A 227 9.60 45.79 20.11
C THR A 227 10.66 45.01 19.34
N LYS A 228 11.26 45.63 18.30
CA LYS A 228 12.29 44.98 17.46
C LYS A 228 13.49 44.48 18.27
N GLU A 229 13.89 45.19 19.32
CA GLU A 229 15.00 44.81 20.21
C GLU A 229 14.69 43.54 21.02
N ILE A 230 13.47 43.42 21.53
CA ILE A 230 13.03 42.21 22.26
C ILE A 230 12.97 41.02 21.28
N ILE A 231 12.50 41.23 20.05
CA ILE A 231 12.51 40.18 19.01
C ILE A 231 13.95 39.70 18.75
N MET A 232 14.91 40.61 18.56
CA MET A 232 16.31 40.23 18.32
C MET A 232 16.92 39.46 19.49
N THR A 233 16.68 39.91 20.72
CA THR A 233 17.16 39.22 21.93
C THR A 233 16.55 37.82 22.06
N GLN A 234 15.24 37.68 21.78
CA GLN A 234 14.56 36.38 21.82
C GLN A 234 15.04 35.44 20.72
N ILE A 235 15.36 35.95 19.52
CA ILE A 235 15.98 35.15 18.45
C ILE A 235 17.33 34.61 18.92
N GLU A 236 18.18 35.45 19.52
CA GLU A 236 19.50 35.05 19.99
C GLU A 236 19.41 33.92 21.04
N ILE A 237 18.54 34.09 22.05
CA ILE A 237 18.37 33.08 23.11
C ILE A 237 17.81 31.78 22.55
N ARG A 238 16.73 31.85 21.77
CA ARG A 238 16.00 30.66 21.28
C ARG A 238 16.73 29.95 20.16
N SER A 239 17.68 30.60 19.47
CA SER A 239 18.52 29.96 18.44
C SER A 239 19.43 28.85 18.98
N LYS A 240 19.64 28.79 20.30
CA LYS A 240 20.47 27.78 20.96
C LYS A 240 19.74 26.44 21.19
N ILE A 241 18.42 26.40 20.99
CA ILE A 241 17.58 25.22 21.25
C ILE A 241 17.12 24.64 19.91
N LEU A 242 17.30 23.34 19.73
CA LEU A 242 16.84 22.62 18.55
C LEU A 242 15.37 22.17 18.74
N PRO A 243 14.50 22.32 17.73
CA PRO A 243 13.15 21.78 17.78
C PRO A 243 13.12 20.24 17.82
N SER A 244 12.12 19.68 18.50
CA SER A 244 11.90 18.23 18.62
C SER A 244 11.56 17.55 17.29
N LEU A 245 10.93 18.27 16.36
CA LEU A 245 10.56 17.77 15.04
C LEU A 245 11.51 18.30 13.95
N ASN A 246 12.20 17.38 13.28
CA ASN A 246 13.11 17.69 12.18
C ASN A 246 12.36 17.91 10.84
N LEU A 247 11.67 19.05 10.74
CA LEU A 247 10.95 19.49 9.54
C LEU A 247 11.84 19.56 8.30
N GLN A 248 13.13 19.87 8.45
CA GLN A 248 14.07 19.91 7.34
C GLN A 248 14.28 18.52 6.74
N ALA A 249 14.51 17.50 7.57
CA ALA A 249 14.63 16.12 7.12
C ALA A 249 13.34 15.64 6.44
N CYS A 250 12.16 15.91 7.04
CA CYS A 250 10.88 15.55 6.44
C CYS A 250 10.69 16.18 5.05
N LEU A 251 11.00 17.46 4.88
CA LEU A 251 10.90 18.14 3.58
C LEU A 251 11.90 17.58 2.56
N GLN A 252 13.13 17.32 2.97
CA GLN A 252 14.14 16.76 2.09
C GLN A 252 13.78 15.34 1.64
N SER A 253 13.29 14.48 2.55
CA SER A 253 12.77 13.15 2.20
C SER A 253 11.58 13.24 1.26
N ALA A 254 10.64 14.15 1.53
CA ALA A 254 9.46 14.33 0.69
C ALA A 254 9.79 14.78 -0.75
N VAL A 255 10.83 15.60 -0.93
CA VAL A 255 11.35 15.97 -2.26
C VAL A 255 11.95 14.76 -2.97
N VAL A 256 12.73 13.93 -2.25
CA VAL A 256 13.42 12.76 -2.83
C VAL A 256 12.42 11.64 -3.17
N GLU A 257 11.42 11.41 -2.33
CA GLU A 257 10.42 10.35 -2.48
C GLU A 257 9.22 10.75 -3.34
N GLY A 258 9.06 12.02 -3.68
CA GLY A 258 7.89 12.51 -4.43
C GLY A 258 6.59 12.45 -3.60
N LYS A 259 6.63 12.93 -2.36
CA LYS A 259 5.50 12.96 -1.40
C LYS A 259 5.19 14.35 -0.87
N LEU A 260 5.42 15.39 -1.68
CA LEU A 260 5.20 16.78 -1.29
C LEU A 260 3.73 17.04 -0.97
N SER A 261 2.81 16.45 -1.73
CA SER A 261 1.35 16.57 -1.58
C SER A 261 0.83 16.07 -0.22
N LEU A 262 1.54 15.14 0.42
CA LEU A 262 1.28 14.70 1.79
C LEU A 262 1.95 15.62 2.81
N THR A 263 3.25 15.92 2.59
CA THR A 263 4.13 16.52 3.60
C THR A 263 3.89 18.01 3.81
N ILE A 264 3.75 18.78 2.72
CA ILE A 264 3.62 20.24 2.80
C ILE A 264 2.36 20.69 3.54
N PRO A 265 1.16 20.11 3.30
CA PRO A 265 -0.06 20.59 3.95
C PRO A 265 -0.03 20.52 5.49
N TRP A 266 0.62 19.52 6.09
CA TRP A 266 0.71 19.44 7.56
C TRP A 266 1.83 20.33 8.12
N ILE A 267 2.97 20.46 7.42
CA ILE A 267 4.04 21.39 7.81
C ILE A 267 3.51 22.83 7.82
N VAL A 268 2.72 23.19 6.81
CA VAL A 268 2.04 24.48 6.74
C VAL A 268 1.14 24.70 7.96
N LYS A 269 0.42 23.68 8.43
CA LYS A 269 -0.43 23.78 9.63
C LYS A 269 0.35 23.92 10.93
N TYR A 270 1.49 23.24 11.05
CA TYR A 270 2.42 23.42 12.17
C TYR A 270 2.97 24.85 12.20
N LEU A 271 3.54 25.31 11.08
CA LEU A 271 4.15 26.64 10.97
C LEU A 271 3.14 27.77 11.17
N ALA A 272 1.89 27.58 10.72
CA ALA A 272 0.82 28.54 10.92
C ALA A 272 0.55 28.85 12.41
N MET A 273 0.81 27.90 13.31
CA MET A 273 0.60 28.06 14.75
C MET A 273 1.80 28.65 15.50
N MET A 274 2.94 28.82 14.83
CA MET A 274 4.15 29.36 15.44
C MET A 274 4.05 30.87 15.67
N ASP A 275 4.74 31.36 16.70
CA ASP A 275 4.86 32.79 16.96
C ASP A 275 5.80 33.50 15.96
N ILE A 276 5.70 34.83 15.89
CA ILE A 276 6.49 35.67 14.97
C ILE A 276 8.00 35.48 15.16
N VAL A 277 8.45 35.26 16.40
CA VAL A 277 9.88 35.10 16.70
C VAL A 277 10.36 33.73 16.26
N SER A 278 9.59 32.66 16.52
CA SER A 278 9.91 31.31 16.03
C SER A 278 10.19 31.28 14.53
N LEU A 279 9.32 31.88 13.72
CA LEU A 279 9.47 31.90 12.26
C LEU A 279 10.70 32.70 11.78
N ARG A 280 11.31 33.49 12.65
CA ARG A 280 12.55 34.24 12.38
C ARG A 280 13.82 33.55 12.90
N LEU A 281 13.70 32.42 13.60
CA LEU A 281 14.86 31.64 14.03
C LEU A 281 15.62 31.06 12.82
N PRO A 282 16.95 30.89 12.91
CA PRO A 282 17.77 30.40 11.80
C PRO A 282 17.25 29.08 11.20
N TYR A 283 16.84 28.15 12.05
CA TYR A 283 16.29 26.84 11.65
C TYR A 283 15.00 26.99 10.81
N TYR A 284 13.99 27.68 11.33
CA TYR A 284 12.72 27.88 10.60
C TYR A 284 12.90 28.76 9.36
N LYS A 285 13.84 29.71 9.38
CA LYS A 285 14.15 30.51 8.20
C LYS A 285 14.60 29.65 7.02
N GLN A 286 15.45 28.64 7.23
CA GLN A 286 15.88 27.70 6.20
C GLN A 286 14.70 26.86 5.66
N ILE A 287 13.79 26.45 6.54
CA ILE A 287 12.59 25.71 6.16
C ILE A 287 11.66 26.57 5.29
N LEU A 288 11.40 27.82 5.71
CA LEU A 288 10.56 28.74 4.95
C LEU A 288 11.16 29.09 3.58
N GLU A 289 12.49 29.21 3.52
CA GLU A 289 13.23 29.40 2.27
C GLU A 289 13.06 28.20 1.32
N LEU A 290 13.21 26.98 1.82
CA LEU A 290 12.97 25.76 1.03
C LEU A 290 11.52 25.67 0.52
N LEU A 291 10.53 25.98 1.36
CA LEU A 291 9.12 26.02 0.98
C LEU A 291 8.85 27.08 -0.10
N TYR A 292 9.52 28.23 -0.03
CA TYR A 292 9.44 29.27 -1.07
C TYR A 292 10.05 28.80 -2.39
N TYR A 293 11.16 28.06 -2.35
CA TYR A 293 11.79 27.49 -3.55
C TYR A 293 10.92 26.43 -4.21
N ILE A 294 10.28 25.56 -3.41
CA ILE A 294 9.30 24.60 -3.90
C ILE A 294 8.11 25.33 -4.55
N TYR A 295 7.55 26.35 -3.90
CA TYR A 295 6.46 27.16 -4.47
C TYR A 295 6.82 27.74 -5.85
N HIS A 296 8.02 28.31 -5.97
CA HIS A 296 8.50 28.89 -7.21
C HIS A 296 8.73 27.84 -8.31
N ALA A 297 9.30 26.67 -7.96
CA ALA A 297 9.50 25.57 -8.89
C ALA A 297 8.18 25.07 -9.48
N ILE A 298 7.15 24.86 -8.66
CA ILE A 298 5.82 24.40 -9.11
C ILE A 298 5.14 25.47 -9.99
N ASN A 299 5.45 26.76 -9.81
CA ASN A 299 4.94 27.83 -10.68
C ASN A 299 5.62 27.91 -12.05
N GLN A 300 6.86 27.44 -12.16
CA GLN A 300 7.62 27.43 -13.41
C GLN A 300 7.54 26.11 -14.18
N THR A 301 7.01 25.06 -13.56
CA THR A 301 6.89 23.73 -14.17
C THR A 301 5.76 23.75 -15.20
N ASP A 302 6.07 23.30 -16.42
CA ASP A 302 5.05 23.11 -17.47
C ASP A 302 4.26 21.83 -17.19
N LEU A 303 3.07 22.00 -16.63
CA LEU A 303 2.17 20.90 -16.25
C LEU A 303 1.63 20.12 -17.46
N SER A 304 1.88 20.57 -18.69
CA SER A 304 1.47 19.89 -19.93
C SER A 304 2.56 18.97 -20.51
N ALA A 305 3.76 18.92 -19.90
CA ALA A 305 4.84 18.06 -20.35
C ALA A 305 4.65 16.60 -19.87
N PRO A 306 4.91 15.58 -20.72
CA PRO A 306 4.71 14.16 -20.38
C PRO A 306 5.65 13.66 -19.27
N ASP A 307 6.78 14.34 -19.02
CA ASP A 307 7.76 14.00 -17.97
C ASP A 307 7.46 14.68 -16.61
N CYS A 308 6.29 15.30 -16.44
CA CYS A 308 5.97 16.04 -15.22
C CYS A 308 5.91 15.10 -14.00
N LEU A 309 6.67 15.43 -12.95
CA LEU A 309 6.76 14.66 -11.71
C LEU A 309 5.62 14.92 -10.72
N ILE A 310 4.68 15.81 -11.06
CA ILE A 310 3.60 16.26 -10.18
C ILE A 310 2.30 16.35 -10.99
N SER A 311 1.21 15.79 -10.48
CA SER A 311 -0.14 15.90 -11.04
C SER A 311 -0.66 17.33 -10.93
N GLN A 312 -1.58 17.71 -11.82
CA GLN A 312 -2.13 19.08 -11.84
C GLN A 312 -2.81 19.42 -10.50
N GLN A 313 -3.53 18.47 -9.92
CA GLN A 313 -4.27 18.62 -8.67
C GLN A 313 -3.33 18.73 -7.47
N ALA A 314 -2.26 17.93 -7.43
CA ALA A 314 -1.22 18.06 -6.42
C ALA A 314 -0.52 19.42 -6.51
N ALA A 315 -0.19 19.89 -7.71
CA ALA A 315 0.41 21.21 -7.91
C ALA A 315 -0.50 22.35 -7.39
N VAL A 316 -1.81 22.27 -7.64
CA VAL A 316 -2.76 23.27 -7.13
C VAL A 316 -2.85 23.22 -5.61
N LEU A 317 -2.93 22.03 -5.00
CA LEU A 317 -2.94 21.82 -3.55
C LEU A 317 -1.72 22.42 -2.86
N LEU A 318 -0.55 22.20 -3.44
CA LEU A 318 0.72 22.71 -2.92
C LEU A 318 0.78 24.23 -3.01
N LYS A 319 0.41 24.80 -4.17
CA LYS A 319 0.36 26.26 -4.36
C LYS A 319 -0.59 26.92 -3.38
N SER A 320 -1.80 26.39 -3.23
CA SER A 320 -2.81 26.98 -2.33
C SER A 320 -2.40 26.88 -0.86
N SER A 321 -1.82 25.76 -0.43
CA SER A 321 -1.34 25.57 0.94
C SER A 321 -0.20 26.54 1.27
N LEU A 322 0.77 26.70 0.36
CA LEU A 322 1.90 27.62 0.53
C LEU A 322 1.45 29.08 0.48
N CYS A 323 0.60 29.46 -0.46
CA CYS A 323 0.01 30.80 -0.52
C CYS A 323 -0.71 31.16 0.78
N TRP A 324 -1.45 30.23 1.39
CA TRP A 324 -2.12 30.49 2.66
C TRP A 324 -1.12 30.77 3.78
N LEU A 325 -0.05 29.98 3.92
CA LEU A 325 1.03 30.22 4.91
C LEU A 325 1.64 31.62 4.76
N PHE A 326 1.89 32.00 3.51
CA PHE A 326 2.54 33.24 3.09
C PHE A 326 1.72 34.50 3.38
N GLU A 327 0.40 34.36 3.45
CA GLU A 327 -0.53 35.45 3.74
C GLU A 327 -0.76 35.66 5.25
N LEU A 328 -0.34 34.72 6.10
CA LEU A 328 -0.57 34.81 7.54
C LEU A 328 0.13 36.02 8.18
N PRO A 329 -0.47 36.63 9.21
CA PRO A 329 0.10 37.82 9.86
C PRO A 329 1.42 37.53 10.59
N ASN A 330 1.63 36.31 11.07
CA ASN A 330 2.86 35.90 11.72
C ASN A 330 4.02 35.66 10.74
N PHE A 331 3.75 35.55 9.44
CA PHE A 331 4.77 35.27 8.43
C PHE A 331 5.71 36.47 8.22
N PRO A 332 7.05 36.28 8.29
CA PRO A 332 8.02 37.36 8.08
C PRO A 332 8.14 37.77 6.60
N LYS A 333 7.28 38.72 6.17
CA LYS A 333 7.21 39.21 4.78
C LYS A 333 8.53 39.80 4.26
N ASP A 334 9.40 40.28 5.13
CA ASP A 334 10.72 40.82 4.78
C ASP A 334 11.61 39.80 4.04
N PHE A 335 11.39 38.51 4.27
CA PHE A 335 12.16 37.44 3.65
C PHE A 335 11.88 37.26 2.15
N TYR A 336 10.67 37.57 1.67
CA TYR A 336 10.33 37.45 0.24
C TYR A 336 11.29 38.20 -0.66
N ILE A 337 11.63 39.42 -0.28
CA ILE A 337 12.46 40.31 -1.08
C ILE A 337 13.89 39.75 -1.20
N ALA A 338 14.39 39.14 -0.13
CA ALA A 338 15.70 38.51 -0.11
C ALA A 338 15.72 37.22 -0.95
N TRP A 339 14.71 36.37 -0.81
CA TRP A 339 14.62 35.10 -1.54
C TRP A 339 14.34 35.30 -3.03
N GLN A 340 13.48 36.24 -3.41
CA GLN A 340 13.21 36.56 -4.82
C GLN A 340 14.48 36.99 -5.60
N LYS A 341 15.43 37.64 -4.91
CA LYS A 341 16.73 38.01 -5.48
C LYS A 341 17.70 36.81 -5.58
N THR A 342 17.59 35.85 -4.66
CA THR A 342 18.51 34.70 -4.53
C THR A 342 18.09 33.49 -5.38
N CYS A 343 16.77 33.22 -5.48
CA CYS A 343 16.17 32.11 -6.24
C CYS A 343 16.64 31.97 -7.69
N LYS A 344 17.00 33.07 -8.35
CA LYS A 344 17.22 33.09 -9.81
C LYS A 344 18.49 32.38 -10.27
N VAL A 345 19.49 32.16 -9.40
CA VAL A 345 20.86 31.84 -9.84
C VAL A 345 21.42 30.51 -9.29
N LYS A 346 20.96 30.01 -8.13
CA LYS A 346 21.63 28.89 -7.44
C LYS A 346 20.74 27.65 -7.17
N GLU A 347 19.47 27.76 -6.74
CA GLU A 347 18.72 26.57 -6.29
C GLU A 347 17.97 25.74 -7.34
N LEU A 348 17.63 26.27 -8.52
CA LEU A 348 17.16 25.39 -9.62
C LEU A 348 18.20 24.34 -10.02
N LYS A 349 19.48 24.66 -9.78
CA LYS A 349 20.59 23.70 -9.89
C LYS A 349 20.75 22.85 -8.64
N ASN A 350 20.48 23.35 -7.42
CA ASN A 350 20.55 22.56 -6.18
C ASN A 350 19.39 21.56 -6.00
N LEU A 351 18.16 21.90 -6.39
CA LEU A 351 17.02 20.96 -6.41
C LEU A 351 17.26 19.84 -7.43
N LYS A 352 17.73 20.19 -8.64
CA LYS A 352 18.19 19.22 -9.65
C LYS A 352 19.49 18.51 -9.28
N GLN A 353 20.33 19.10 -8.43
CA GLN A 353 21.52 18.45 -7.88
C GLN A 353 21.19 17.59 -6.67
N MET A 354 20.09 17.80 -5.93
CA MET A 354 19.60 16.86 -4.91
C MET A 354 19.08 15.59 -5.59
N GLU A 355 18.46 15.70 -6.77
CA GLU A 355 18.20 14.56 -7.66
C GLU A 355 19.50 13.86 -8.10
N LYS A 356 20.59 14.60 -8.41
CA LYS A 356 21.91 14.02 -8.77
C LYS A 356 22.78 13.57 -7.58
N PHE A 357 22.57 14.12 -6.39
CA PHE A 357 23.21 13.64 -5.16
C PHE A 357 22.56 12.34 -4.72
N SER A 358 21.31 12.04 -5.10
CA SER A 358 20.76 10.67 -5.05
C SER A 358 21.54 9.71 -5.96
N GLU A 359 22.01 10.14 -7.15
CA GLU A 359 22.92 9.31 -7.96
C GLU A 359 24.30 9.09 -7.32
N LYS A 360 24.78 10.00 -6.46
CA LYS A 360 26.10 9.88 -5.80
C LYS A 360 26.07 9.31 -4.38
N LYS A 361 24.98 9.49 -3.61
CA LYS A 361 24.75 8.84 -2.30
C LYS A 361 24.23 7.42 -2.44
N LYS A 362 23.80 7.01 -3.65
CA LYS A 362 23.67 5.60 -4.04
C LYS A 362 24.98 4.80 -3.95
N ASN A 363 26.12 5.45 -3.71
CA ASN A 363 27.42 4.80 -3.52
C ASN A 363 27.88 4.70 -2.06
N SER A 364 27.05 5.07 -1.06
CA SER A 364 27.40 4.84 0.34
C SER A 364 26.15 4.74 1.21
N HIS A 365 25.83 3.51 1.61
CA HIS A 365 24.86 3.13 2.65
C HIS A 365 23.37 3.32 2.33
N SER A 366 22.78 2.28 1.74
CA SER A 366 21.53 1.62 2.18
C SER A 366 21.03 0.78 1.03
N THR A 367 20.68 -0.46 1.29
CA THR A 367 20.18 -1.37 0.27
C THR A 367 18.77 -1.82 0.51
N ASP A 368 18.18 -2.16 -0.62
CA ASP A 368 16.81 -2.57 -0.83
C ASP A 368 15.78 -1.58 -0.33
N CYS A 369 15.50 -0.65 -1.22
CA CYS A 369 14.12 -0.31 -1.42
C CYS A 369 13.82 -0.22 -2.90
N ALA A 370 12.83 -0.98 -3.34
CA ALA A 370 12.06 -0.75 -4.54
C ALA A 370 11.30 0.60 -4.47
N ILE A 371 11.93 1.68 -3.98
CA ILE A 371 11.35 3.00 -3.73
C ILE A 371 11.91 4.00 -4.74
N LEU A 372 11.82 3.63 -6.01
CA LEU A 372 11.57 4.62 -7.06
C LEU A 372 10.40 4.16 -7.92
N LYS A 373 9.48 3.39 -7.33
CA LYS A 373 8.27 2.91 -8.00
C LYS A 373 7.03 3.76 -7.74
N ASN A 374 7.00 4.58 -6.68
CA ASN A 374 5.75 5.23 -6.24
C ASN A 374 5.95 6.73 -5.96
N ASN A 375 5.96 7.56 -7.00
CA ASN A 375 5.85 9.00 -6.81
C ASN A 375 4.37 9.34 -6.52
N LEU A 376 4.06 9.63 -5.24
CA LEU A 376 2.72 9.97 -4.79
C LEU A 376 2.20 11.25 -5.46
N ASP A 377 3.10 12.21 -5.70
CA ASP A 377 2.75 13.49 -6.31
C ASP A 377 2.29 13.33 -7.78
N LYS A 378 2.62 12.23 -8.46
CA LYS A 378 2.10 11.90 -9.80
C LYS A 378 0.70 11.28 -9.80
N LEU A 379 0.27 10.67 -8.70
CA LEU A 379 -1.00 9.94 -8.64
C LEU A 379 -2.19 10.92 -8.61
N ASP A 380 -3.32 10.50 -9.21
CA ASP A 380 -4.58 11.23 -9.18
C ASP A 380 -5.35 10.99 -7.86
N ILE A 381 -4.63 11.03 -6.73
CA ILE A 381 -5.17 10.76 -5.39
C ILE A 381 -5.86 11.99 -4.75
N ILE A 382 -5.63 13.19 -5.32
CA ILE A 382 -6.13 14.45 -4.79
C ILE A 382 -7.55 14.73 -5.29
N THR A 383 -8.51 14.62 -4.38
CA THR A 383 -9.93 14.91 -4.63
C THR A 383 -10.33 16.35 -4.32
N ASP A 384 -11.50 16.76 -4.83
CA ASP A 384 -12.15 18.02 -4.46
C ASP A 384 -12.36 18.15 -2.93
N ARG A 385 -12.66 17.03 -2.25
CA ARG A 385 -12.76 17.00 -0.78
C ARG A 385 -11.43 17.37 -0.12
N THR A 386 -10.32 16.80 -0.61
CA THR A 386 -8.97 17.10 -0.13
C THR A 386 -8.61 18.56 -0.35
N MET A 387 -8.96 19.10 -1.52
CA MET A 387 -8.75 20.50 -1.87
C MET A 387 -9.51 21.47 -0.95
N ARG A 388 -10.82 21.24 -0.75
CA ARG A 388 -11.65 22.05 0.17
C ARG A 388 -11.12 22.00 1.60
N MET A 389 -10.75 20.82 2.07
CA MET A 389 -10.16 20.63 3.39
C MET A 389 -8.83 21.37 3.56
N CYS A 390 -7.98 21.38 2.53
CA CYS A 390 -6.66 22.00 2.60
C CYS A 390 -6.69 23.53 2.44
N CYS A 391 -7.69 24.04 1.73
CA CYS A 391 -7.71 25.42 1.22
C CYS A 391 -9.03 26.13 1.60
N PRO A 392 -9.07 26.91 2.70
CA PRO A 392 -10.27 27.66 3.09
C PRO A 392 -10.70 28.69 2.01
N ARG A 393 -9.75 29.17 1.20
CA ARG A 393 -9.97 30.19 0.16
C ARG A 393 -10.87 29.71 -0.99
N MET A 394 -10.92 28.40 -1.25
CA MET A 394 -11.63 27.84 -2.41
C MET A 394 -13.15 27.87 -2.30
N GLU A 395 -13.73 28.09 -1.10
CA GLU A 395 -15.17 28.33 -0.96
C GLU A 395 -15.63 29.62 -1.67
N SER A 396 -14.70 30.53 -1.98
CA SER A 396 -14.98 31.81 -2.64
C SER A 396 -14.59 31.88 -4.12
N THR A 397 -13.76 30.96 -4.65
CA THR A 397 -13.16 31.07 -6.00
C THR A 397 -13.59 29.99 -6.99
N LEU A 398 -14.53 29.10 -6.61
CA LEU A 398 -15.06 28.05 -7.49
C LEU A 398 -15.67 28.52 -8.85
N PRO A 399 -16.15 29.76 -9.06
CA PRO A 399 -16.62 30.15 -10.39
C PRO A 399 -15.49 30.37 -11.40
N VAL A 400 -14.23 30.49 -10.97
CA VAL A 400 -13.13 31.00 -11.82
C VAL A 400 -12.29 29.88 -12.46
N PHE A 401 -12.24 28.69 -11.86
CA PHE A 401 -11.37 27.60 -12.37
C PHE A 401 -12.01 26.70 -13.44
N HIS A 402 -13.28 26.93 -13.82
CA HIS A 402 -13.96 26.19 -14.90
C HIS A 402 -14.10 26.98 -16.22
N GLY A 403 -13.27 27.99 -16.46
CA GLY A 403 -13.27 28.74 -17.72
C GLY A 403 -12.04 28.46 -18.58
N ASN A 404 -12.12 27.51 -19.52
CA ASN A 404 -11.22 27.50 -20.67
C ASN A 404 -11.47 28.77 -21.50
N GLY A 405 -10.38 29.39 -21.94
CA GLY A 405 -10.30 30.81 -22.29
C GLY A 405 -11.22 31.30 -23.41
N THR A 406 -11.63 32.56 -23.29
CA THR A 406 -11.28 33.64 -24.23
C THR A 406 -11.80 34.99 -23.72
N ASN A 407 -10.90 35.98 -23.76
CA ASN A 407 -11.12 37.42 -23.89
C ASN A 407 -11.95 38.20 -22.84
N LEU A 408 -11.19 39.06 -22.15
CA LEU A 408 -11.54 40.36 -21.59
C LEU A 408 -12.81 41.01 -22.19
N ASN A 409 -13.83 41.27 -21.37
CA ASN A 409 -14.34 42.64 -21.21
C ASN A 409 -15.28 42.83 -20.02
N ILE A 410 -15.14 44.04 -19.50
CA ILE A 410 -15.85 44.68 -18.39
C ILE A 410 -17.32 44.97 -18.76
N ASN A 411 -18.18 45.00 -17.73
CA ASN A 411 -19.55 45.51 -17.66
C ASN A 411 -20.74 44.58 -17.92
N SER A 412 -21.49 44.38 -16.83
CA SER A 412 -22.95 44.45 -16.66
C SER A 412 -23.89 44.13 -17.83
N ASN A 413 -24.90 43.34 -17.45
CA ASN A 413 -26.26 43.25 -17.99
C ASN A 413 -26.53 42.20 -19.07
N LYS A 414 -27.23 41.16 -18.61
CA LYS A 414 -28.36 40.45 -19.25
C LYS A 414 -28.34 40.41 -20.78
N HIS A 415 -28.16 39.21 -21.33
CA HIS A 415 -28.97 38.81 -22.47
C HIS A 415 -29.33 37.33 -22.45
N ILE A 416 -30.59 37.09 -22.79
CA ILE A 416 -31.32 35.84 -22.91
C ILE A 416 -30.91 35.15 -24.23
N THR A 417 -30.51 33.87 -24.14
CA THR A 417 -30.49 32.72 -25.10
C THR A 417 -30.06 32.93 -26.57
N PRO A 418 -29.39 31.94 -27.22
CA PRO A 418 -30.05 30.68 -27.56
C PRO A 418 -29.25 29.41 -27.29
N VAL A 419 -30.01 28.36 -26.97
CA VAL A 419 -29.61 26.97 -26.94
C VAL A 419 -28.96 26.61 -28.28
N THR A 420 -27.67 26.23 -28.25
CA THR A 420 -27.07 25.46 -29.33
C THR A 420 -26.90 24.02 -28.88
N SER A 421 -27.59 23.16 -29.60
CA SER A 421 -27.68 21.71 -29.45
C SER A 421 -26.32 21.02 -29.54
N GLN A 422 -25.80 20.54 -28.42
CA GLN A 422 -25.09 19.26 -28.38
C GLN A 422 -25.55 18.48 -27.15
N LEU A 423 -26.77 17.95 -27.25
CA LEU A 423 -27.17 16.72 -26.59
C LEU A 423 -26.10 15.66 -26.90
N ARG A 424 -25.13 15.44 -26.00
CA ARG A 424 -24.65 14.07 -25.78
C ARG A 424 -25.81 13.34 -25.13
N LYS A 425 -26.60 12.67 -25.96
CA LYS A 425 -27.65 11.73 -25.55
C LYS A 425 -27.00 10.62 -24.72
N LEU A 426 -26.91 10.80 -23.41
CA LEU A 426 -26.71 9.70 -22.47
C LEU A 426 -28.11 9.13 -22.17
N GLY A 427 -28.32 7.86 -22.49
CA GLY A 427 -29.64 7.22 -22.62
C GLY A 427 -30.57 7.39 -21.41
N GLY A 428 -31.88 7.46 -21.67
CA GLY A 428 -32.92 7.65 -20.64
C GLY A 428 -32.97 6.60 -19.52
N ALA A 429 -32.31 5.45 -19.68
CA ALA A 429 -32.25 4.39 -18.69
C ALA A 429 -31.54 4.81 -17.38
N THR A 430 -30.49 5.63 -17.46
CA THR A 430 -29.70 6.00 -16.27
C THR A 430 -30.43 6.99 -15.36
N ARG A 431 -31.28 7.86 -15.94
CA ARG A 431 -32.10 8.83 -15.19
C ARG A 431 -33.25 8.15 -14.46
N ALA A 432 -33.86 7.13 -15.07
CA ALA A 432 -34.92 6.32 -14.44
C ALA A 432 -34.38 5.50 -13.27
N LYS A 433 -33.20 4.86 -13.42
CA LYS A 433 -32.54 4.10 -12.34
C LYS A 433 -32.18 4.96 -11.13
N HIS A 434 -31.68 6.18 -11.35
CA HIS A 434 -31.36 7.08 -10.24
C HIS A 434 -32.61 7.51 -9.47
N LEU A 435 -33.74 7.74 -10.17
CA LEU A 435 -35.01 8.06 -9.53
C LEU A 435 -35.59 6.85 -8.77
N GLU A 436 -35.48 5.64 -9.32
CA GLU A 436 -35.90 4.41 -8.66
C GLU A 436 -35.17 4.19 -7.33
N LEU A 437 -33.84 4.35 -7.30
CA LEU A 437 -33.04 4.23 -6.07
C LEU A 437 -33.43 5.28 -5.00
N GLN A 438 -33.72 6.52 -5.40
CA GLN A 438 -34.20 7.55 -4.48
C GLN A 438 -35.57 7.21 -3.87
N LEU A 439 -36.46 6.59 -4.65
CA LEU A 439 -37.78 6.16 -4.18
C LEU A 439 -37.68 4.95 -3.22
N GLU A 440 -36.75 4.04 -3.47
CA GLU A 440 -36.47 2.91 -2.56
C GLU A 440 -35.86 3.38 -1.23
N GLU A 441 -34.92 4.33 -1.28
CA GLU A 441 -34.39 4.95 -0.06
C GLU A 441 -35.52 5.61 0.73
N ALA A 442 -36.36 6.44 0.09
CA ALA A 442 -37.51 7.06 0.74
C ALA A 442 -38.49 6.03 1.34
N PHE A 443 -38.70 4.88 0.69
CA PHE A 443 -39.51 3.79 1.23
C PHE A 443 -38.91 3.22 2.52
N PHE A 444 -37.61 2.96 2.58
CA PHE A 444 -36.97 2.42 3.80
C PHE A 444 -36.88 3.43 4.94
N HIS A 445 -36.86 4.75 4.69
CA HIS A 445 -36.95 5.76 5.74
C HIS A 445 -38.28 5.70 6.50
N GLY A 446 -39.34 5.21 5.85
CA GLY A 446 -40.66 5.01 6.47
C GLY A 446 -40.85 3.64 7.15
N GLN A 447 -39.82 2.79 7.20
CA GLN A 447 -39.90 1.42 7.74
C GLN A 447 -38.89 1.18 8.86
N PRO A 448 -39.13 0.22 9.77
CA PRO A 448 -38.15 -0.17 10.79
C PRO A 448 -36.82 -0.61 10.17
N ALA A 449 -35.70 -0.30 10.83
CA ALA A 449 -34.37 -0.68 10.37
C ALA A 449 -34.19 -2.21 10.21
N SER A 450 -34.97 -3.02 10.94
CA SER A 450 -35.02 -4.47 10.77
C SER A 450 -35.51 -4.88 9.38
N THR A 451 -36.50 -4.20 8.81
CA THR A 451 -37.05 -4.47 7.47
C THR A 451 -35.98 -4.30 6.39
N ARG A 452 -35.19 -3.22 6.47
CA ARG A 452 -34.07 -2.98 5.53
C ARG A 452 -33.02 -4.09 5.63
N LYS A 453 -32.61 -4.44 6.85
CA LYS A 453 -31.65 -5.53 7.08
C LYS A 453 -32.15 -6.88 6.57
N THR A 454 -33.45 -7.18 6.72
CA THR A 454 -34.05 -8.41 6.18
C THR A 454 -34.04 -8.42 4.65
N VAL A 455 -34.35 -7.30 3.99
CA VAL A 455 -34.27 -7.18 2.52
C VAL A 455 -32.84 -7.36 2.02
N ASP A 456 -31.87 -6.70 2.67
CA ASP A 456 -30.45 -6.83 2.33
C ASP A 456 -29.99 -8.29 2.46
N PHE A 457 -30.30 -8.93 3.59
CA PHE A 457 -29.96 -10.33 3.85
C PHE A 457 -30.58 -11.30 2.84
N VAL A 458 -31.88 -11.14 2.54
CA VAL A 458 -32.58 -11.99 1.55
C VAL A 458 -31.96 -11.79 0.17
N SER A 459 -31.70 -10.55 -0.24
CA SER A 459 -31.11 -10.26 -1.55
C SER A 459 -29.72 -10.91 -1.71
N GLU A 460 -28.89 -10.88 -0.66
CA GLU A 460 -27.55 -11.47 -0.66
C GLU A 460 -27.59 -13.00 -0.69
N ARG A 461 -28.42 -13.62 0.16
CA ARG A 461 -28.52 -15.09 0.24
C ARG A 461 -29.14 -15.71 -1.00
N VAL A 462 -30.15 -15.07 -1.57
CA VAL A 462 -30.75 -15.52 -2.84
C VAL A 462 -29.76 -15.35 -3.98
N ALA A 463 -29.06 -14.22 -4.08
CA ALA A 463 -28.02 -14.03 -5.10
C ALA A 463 -26.93 -15.11 -5.02
N SER A 464 -26.40 -15.40 -3.82
CA SER A 464 -25.40 -16.46 -3.62
C SER A 464 -25.92 -17.85 -4.04
N THR A 465 -27.18 -18.14 -3.77
CA THR A 465 -27.78 -19.43 -4.14
C THR A 465 -28.01 -19.55 -5.65
N CYS A 466 -28.45 -18.47 -6.30
CA CYS A 466 -28.56 -18.41 -7.75
C CYS A 466 -27.19 -18.59 -8.41
N VAL A 467 -26.14 -17.95 -7.91
CA VAL A 467 -24.76 -18.15 -8.41
C VAL A 467 -24.31 -19.61 -8.27
N LYS A 468 -24.60 -20.27 -7.14
CA LYS A 468 -24.30 -21.71 -6.99
C LYS A 468 -25.04 -22.57 -8.01
N HIS A 469 -26.29 -22.24 -8.34
CA HIS A 469 -27.05 -22.94 -9.38
C HIS A 469 -26.45 -22.72 -10.78
N ILE A 470 -26.02 -21.49 -11.09
CA ILE A 470 -25.30 -21.19 -12.34
C ILE A 470 -24.04 -22.04 -12.44
N CYS A 471 -23.18 -22.05 -11.40
CA CYS A 471 -21.92 -22.80 -11.41
C CYS A 471 -22.12 -24.31 -11.54
N ASN A 472 -23.04 -24.88 -10.76
CA ASN A 472 -23.15 -26.34 -10.63
C ASN A 472 -24.02 -26.97 -11.72
N THR A 473 -24.92 -26.20 -12.35
CA THR A 473 -25.89 -26.74 -13.31
C THR A 473 -25.69 -26.15 -14.71
N LEU A 474 -25.85 -24.83 -14.86
CA LEU A 474 -25.84 -24.19 -16.19
C LEU A 474 -24.43 -24.14 -16.81
N LEU A 475 -23.42 -23.81 -16.00
CA LEU A 475 -22.03 -23.71 -16.45
C LEU A 475 -21.43 -25.09 -16.70
N ALA A 476 -21.79 -26.10 -15.90
CA ALA A 476 -21.36 -27.47 -16.10
C ALA A 476 -21.90 -28.07 -17.42
N SER A 477 -23.19 -27.89 -17.71
CA SER A 477 -23.81 -28.38 -18.95
C SER A 477 -23.29 -27.66 -20.19
N SER A 478 -23.11 -26.33 -20.11
CA SER A 478 -22.55 -25.51 -21.20
C SER A 478 -21.09 -25.90 -21.52
N ARG A 479 -20.25 -26.13 -20.50
CA ARG A 479 -18.86 -26.61 -20.70
C ARG A 479 -18.81 -27.96 -21.40
N GLU A 480 -19.65 -28.90 -21.01
CA GLU A 480 -19.69 -30.22 -21.63
C GLU A 480 -20.17 -30.17 -23.10
N ALA A 481 -21.21 -29.39 -23.38
CA ALA A 481 -21.72 -29.19 -24.75
C ALA A 481 -20.69 -28.51 -25.66
N ASN A 482 -19.98 -27.50 -25.14
CA ASN A 482 -18.93 -26.79 -25.87
C ASN A 482 -17.73 -27.72 -26.17
N LEU A 483 -17.22 -28.45 -25.16
CA LEU A 483 -16.12 -29.41 -25.33
C LEU A 483 -16.49 -30.53 -26.33
N ASN A 484 -17.72 -31.03 -26.31
CA ASN A 484 -18.16 -32.05 -27.27
C ASN A 484 -18.23 -31.52 -28.71
N SER A 485 -18.64 -30.25 -28.89
CA SER A 485 -18.64 -29.58 -30.20
C SER A 485 -17.22 -29.33 -30.69
N PHE A 486 -16.34 -28.89 -29.79
CA PHE A 486 -14.92 -28.70 -30.06
C PHE A 486 -14.20 -30.00 -30.43
N ARG A 487 -14.46 -31.10 -29.72
CA ARG A 487 -13.95 -32.45 -30.07
C ARG A 487 -14.35 -32.90 -31.47
N LYS A 488 -15.55 -32.55 -31.95
CA LYS A 488 -15.98 -32.85 -33.33
C LYS A 488 -15.18 -32.04 -34.36
N ILE A 489 -14.87 -30.78 -34.06
CA ILE A 489 -14.06 -29.91 -34.93
C ILE A 489 -12.60 -30.38 -34.97
N LEU A 490 -12.02 -30.71 -33.81
CA LEU A 490 -10.69 -31.31 -33.69
C LEU A 490 -10.55 -32.55 -34.58
N LYS A 491 -11.51 -33.49 -34.49
CA LYS A 491 -11.50 -34.71 -35.32
C LYS A 491 -11.63 -34.41 -36.82
N ARG A 492 -12.49 -33.47 -37.23
CA ARG A 492 -12.65 -33.10 -38.64
C ARG A 492 -11.42 -32.42 -39.25
N LYS A 493 -10.77 -31.51 -38.51
CA LYS A 493 -9.58 -30.80 -38.98
C LYS A 493 -8.33 -31.68 -39.01
N HIS A 494 -8.24 -32.65 -38.10
CA HIS A 494 -7.15 -33.65 -38.11
C HIS A 494 -7.24 -34.61 -39.30
N ILE A 495 -8.45 -35.07 -39.68
CA ILE A 495 -8.64 -36.00 -40.81
C ILE A 495 -8.26 -35.37 -42.17
N LYS A 496 -8.38 -34.04 -42.32
CA LYS A 496 -8.08 -33.34 -43.58
C LYS A 496 -6.59 -33.17 -43.91
N LYS A 497 -5.67 -33.33 -42.95
CA LYS A 497 -4.22 -33.11 -43.16
C LYS A 497 -3.36 -34.39 -43.19
N ASN A 498 -3.97 -35.57 -42.98
CA ASN A 498 -3.26 -36.86 -42.99
C ASN A 498 -3.01 -37.44 -44.41
N SER A 499 -3.21 -36.68 -45.49
CA SER A 499 -2.90 -37.16 -46.85
C SER A 499 -1.46 -36.92 -47.29
N ASP A 500 -0.74 -35.96 -46.73
CA ASP A 500 0.56 -35.57 -47.27
C ASP A 500 1.62 -35.35 -46.17
N GLU A 501 2.63 -36.21 -46.23
CA GLU A 501 4.00 -36.10 -45.69
C GLU A 501 4.20 -36.16 -44.17
N GLN A 502 4.68 -37.34 -43.74
CA GLN A 502 5.36 -37.58 -42.48
C GLN A 502 6.78 -36.99 -42.53
N GLY A 503 7.16 -36.29 -41.47
CA GLY A 503 8.57 -36.04 -41.15
C GLY A 503 8.86 -34.60 -40.74
N GLU A 504 9.26 -34.44 -39.47
CA GLU A 504 10.18 -33.38 -39.03
C GLU A 504 9.66 -31.92 -39.04
N LEU A 505 9.03 -31.52 -37.92
CA LEU A 505 9.06 -30.18 -37.26
C LEU A 505 7.87 -30.03 -36.27
N SER A 506 7.91 -30.79 -35.18
CA SER A 506 6.77 -30.98 -34.25
C SER A 506 6.27 -29.70 -33.54
N LYS A 507 7.14 -28.72 -33.25
CA LYS A 507 6.74 -27.44 -32.60
C LYS A 507 6.10 -26.45 -33.56
N ASN A 508 6.59 -26.36 -34.80
CA ASN A 508 6.06 -25.43 -35.79
C ASN A 508 4.66 -25.89 -36.26
N TYR A 509 4.48 -27.19 -36.46
CA TYR A 509 3.17 -27.77 -36.76
C TYR A 509 2.14 -27.52 -35.63
N PHE A 510 2.55 -27.66 -34.37
CA PHE A 510 1.68 -27.40 -33.22
C PHE A 510 1.20 -25.94 -33.18
N ASN A 511 2.12 -24.99 -33.39
CA ASN A 511 1.78 -23.56 -33.40
C ASN A 511 0.90 -23.19 -34.60
N GLU A 512 1.18 -23.75 -35.78
CA GLU A 512 0.41 -23.51 -36.99
C GLU A 512 -1.00 -24.14 -36.94
N PHE A 513 -1.12 -25.32 -36.32
CA PHE A 513 -2.41 -25.95 -36.05
C PHE A 513 -3.21 -25.19 -34.98
N LYS A 514 -2.55 -24.71 -33.91
CA LYS A 514 -3.18 -23.84 -32.89
C LYS A 514 -3.67 -22.53 -33.52
N ALA A 515 -2.90 -21.93 -34.42
CA ALA A 515 -3.31 -20.74 -35.16
C ALA A 515 -4.54 -20.99 -36.06
N SER A 516 -4.62 -22.15 -36.73
CA SER A 516 -5.78 -22.55 -37.53
C SER A 516 -7.04 -22.83 -36.69
N LEU A 517 -6.88 -23.18 -35.42
CA LEU A 517 -7.98 -23.44 -34.48
C LEU A 517 -8.44 -22.18 -33.74
N LEU A 518 -7.62 -21.13 -33.67
CA LEU A 518 -7.89 -19.92 -32.90
C LEU A 518 -9.22 -19.26 -33.29
N SER A 519 -9.54 -19.21 -34.58
CA SER A 519 -10.82 -18.65 -35.06
C SER A 519 -12.03 -19.47 -34.59
N ASP A 520 -11.92 -20.79 -34.61
CA ASP A 520 -13.00 -21.70 -34.23
C ASP A 520 -13.20 -21.72 -32.71
N ILE A 521 -12.09 -21.61 -31.96
CA ILE A 521 -12.10 -21.47 -30.49
C ILE A 521 -12.83 -20.19 -30.10
N ASN A 522 -12.51 -19.07 -30.75
CA ASN A 522 -13.15 -17.80 -30.45
C ASN A 522 -14.64 -17.80 -30.82
N ILE A 523 -15.04 -18.41 -31.95
CA ILE A 523 -16.45 -18.54 -32.34
C ILE A 523 -17.22 -19.41 -31.34
N LEU A 524 -16.67 -20.58 -30.98
CA LEU A 524 -17.31 -21.49 -30.01
C LEU A 524 -17.38 -20.91 -28.60
N ALA A 525 -16.33 -20.21 -28.15
CA ALA A 525 -16.34 -19.51 -26.87
C ALA A 525 -17.43 -18.43 -26.85
N ASN A 526 -17.52 -17.62 -27.90
CA ASN A 526 -18.56 -16.58 -28.02
C ASN A 526 -19.98 -17.15 -28.07
N ASP A 527 -20.19 -18.25 -28.81
CA ASP A 527 -21.49 -18.90 -28.92
C ASP A 527 -21.90 -19.56 -27.59
N ALA A 528 -20.97 -20.20 -26.88
CA ALA A 528 -21.22 -20.78 -25.57
C ALA A 528 -21.47 -19.71 -24.50
N SER A 529 -20.70 -18.62 -24.50
CA SER A 529 -20.91 -17.45 -23.63
C SER A 529 -22.29 -16.82 -23.87
N ARG A 530 -22.72 -16.70 -25.13
CA ARG A 530 -24.03 -16.14 -25.50
C ARG A 530 -25.18 -17.05 -25.08
N ASP A 531 -25.12 -18.35 -25.40
CA ASP A 531 -26.16 -19.31 -25.02
C ASP A 531 -26.28 -19.45 -23.50
N LEU A 532 -25.16 -19.41 -22.77
CA LEU A 532 -25.17 -19.40 -21.31
C LEU A 532 -25.84 -18.15 -20.74
N LYS A 533 -25.59 -16.96 -21.31
CA LYS A 533 -26.26 -15.72 -20.91
C LYS A 533 -27.77 -15.78 -21.15
N ASP A 534 -28.19 -16.27 -22.33
CA ASP A 534 -29.61 -16.42 -22.68
C ASP A 534 -30.34 -17.41 -21.74
N GLN A 535 -29.67 -18.50 -21.34
CA GLN A 535 -30.21 -19.46 -20.37
C GLN A 535 -30.26 -18.86 -18.95
N CYS A 536 -29.23 -18.11 -18.56
CA CYS A 536 -29.20 -17.40 -17.28
C CYS A 536 -30.36 -16.40 -17.16
N GLU A 537 -30.60 -15.59 -18.20
CA GLU A 537 -31.70 -14.61 -18.19
C GLU A 537 -33.09 -15.26 -18.07
N LYS A 538 -33.31 -16.42 -18.69
CA LYS A 538 -34.60 -17.14 -18.65
C LYS A 538 -34.84 -17.88 -17.33
N THR A 539 -33.82 -18.50 -16.76
CA THR A 539 -33.99 -19.42 -15.62
C THR A 539 -33.79 -18.72 -14.28
N ILE A 540 -32.88 -17.74 -14.19
CA ILE A 540 -32.51 -17.15 -12.90
C ILE A 540 -33.59 -16.20 -12.38
N LEU A 541 -34.26 -15.44 -13.26
CA LEU A 541 -35.32 -14.51 -12.86
C LEU A 541 -36.42 -15.25 -12.08
N THR A 542 -36.93 -16.35 -12.62
CA THR A 542 -37.99 -17.17 -12.01
C THR A 542 -37.58 -17.78 -10.66
N ILE A 543 -36.33 -18.26 -10.56
CA ILE A 543 -35.79 -18.82 -9.31
C ILE A 543 -35.62 -17.71 -8.26
N CYS A 544 -35.13 -16.55 -8.67
CA CYS A 544 -34.94 -15.40 -7.81
C CYS A 544 -36.28 -14.90 -7.27
N GLU A 545 -37.28 -14.71 -8.13
CA GLU A 545 -38.63 -14.27 -7.75
C GLU A 545 -39.26 -15.23 -6.73
N THR A 546 -39.28 -16.53 -7.04
CA THR A 546 -39.91 -17.55 -6.17
C THR A 546 -39.25 -17.59 -4.78
N ARG A 547 -37.91 -17.50 -4.73
CA ARG A 547 -37.16 -17.57 -3.46
C ARG A 547 -37.22 -16.28 -2.66
N VAL A 548 -37.23 -15.12 -3.31
CA VAL A 548 -37.37 -13.84 -2.62
C VAL A 548 -38.76 -13.73 -2.01
N VAL A 549 -39.82 -14.04 -2.77
CA VAL A 549 -41.21 -13.99 -2.27
C VAL A 549 -41.35 -14.86 -1.01
N THR A 550 -40.97 -16.13 -1.09
CA THR A 550 -41.07 -17.08 0.04
C THR A 550 -40.22 -16.64 1.25
N SER A 551 -39.04 -16.06 1.02
CA SER A 551 -38.15 -15.60 2.10
C SER A 551 -38.67 -14.33 2.78
N ILE A 552 -39.19 -13.37 2.00
CA ILE A 552 -39.75 -12.12 2.53
C ILE A 552 -41.05 -12.38 3.29
N GLU A 553 -41.90 -13.30 2.80
CA GLU A 553 -43.11 -13.72 3.50
C GLU A 553 -42.82 -14.43 4.83
N SER A 554 -41.72 -15.18 4.91
CA SER A 554 -41.35 -15.94 6.12
C SER A 554 -40.55 -15.13 7.14
N LEU A 555 -39.80 -14.10 6.73
CA LEU A 555 -38.85 -13.37 7.59
C LEU A 555 -39.34 -11.99 8.04
N LEU A 556 -40.36 -11.42 7.40
CA LEU A 556 -41.01 -10.20 7.88
C LEU A 556 -42.08 -10.54 8.93
N ALA A 557 -42.30 -9.62 9.87
CA ALA A 557 -43.32 -9.77 10.91
C ALA A 557 -44.72 -10.00 10.33
N GLU A 558 -45.54 -10.82 10.99
CA GLU A 558 -46.90 -11.13 10.56
C GLU A 558 -47.75 -9.85 10.42
N ASP A 559 -47.51 -8.86 11.28
CA ASP A 559 -48.19 -7.57 11.35
C ASP A 559 -47.84 -6.59 10.19
N SER A 560 -46.89 -6.95 9.32
CA SER A 560 -46.47 -6.06 8.23
C SER A 560 -47.51 -6.02 7.10
N LEU A 561 -47.86 -4.80 6.69
CA LEU A 561 -48.87 -4.55 5.66
C LEU A 561 -48.48 -5.21 4.33
N THR A 562 -49.44 -5.79 3.63
CA THR A 562 -49.25 -6.45 2.32
C THR A 562 -48.49 -5.57 1.30
N PRO A 563 -48.79 -4.26 1.14
CA PRO A 563 -48.04 -3.39 0.23
C PRO A 563 -46.55 -3.24 0.60
N VAL A 564 -46.19 -3.35 1.89
CA VAL A 564 -44.81 -3.29 2.36
C VAL A 564 -44.08 -4.57 1.99
N LYS A 565 -44.72 -5.74 2.15
CA LYS A 565 -44.17 -7.04 1.74
C LYS A 565 -43.93 -7.09 0.22
N GLU A 566 -44.88 -6.59 -0.57
CA GLU A 566 -44.76 -6.50 -2.03
C GLU A 566 -43.61 -5.59 -2.47
N MET A 567 -43.46 -4.43 -1.82
CA MET A 567 -42.37 -3.50 -2.14
C MET A 567 -41.01 -4.08 -1.72
N CYS A 568 -40.90 -4.66 -0.52
CA CYS A 568 -39.69 -5.35 -0.07
C CYS A 568 -39.28 -6.48 -1.02
N THR A 569 -40.26 -7.23 -1.56
CA THR A 569 -40.05 -8.29 -2.55
C THR A 569 -39.47 -7.72 -3.85
N LYS A 570 -40.06 -6.66 -4.40
CA LYS A 570 -39.57 -6.02 -5.63
C LYS A 570 -38.14 -5.49 -5.48
N ILE A 571 -37.85 -4.82 -4.36
CA ILE A 571 -36.52 -4.28 -4.08
C ILE A 571 -35.50 -5.43 -3.90
N ALA A 572 -35.85 -6.47 -3.14
CA ALA A 572 -34.99 -7.64 -2.94
C ALA A 572 -34.68 -8.37 -4.26
N ILE A 573 -35.66 -8.53 -5.15
CA ILE A 573 -35.46 -9.12 -6.49
C ILE A 573 -34.51 -8.25 -7.31
N ARG A 574 -34.73 -6.92 -7.36
CA ARG A 574 -33.87 -5.99 -8.10
C ARG A 574 -32.42 -6.07 -7.60
N MET A 575 -32.23 -6.01 -6.28
CA MET A 575 -30.91 -6.06 -5.61
C MET A 575 -30.20 -7.40 -5.79
N ALA A 576 -30.94 -8.51 -5.78
CA ALA A 576 -30.39 -9.84 -6.03
C ALA A 576 -29.98 -10.00 -7.50
N MET A 577 -30.84 -9.58 -8.43
CA MET A 577 -30.56 -9.63 -9.87
C MET A 577 -29.39 -8.73 -10.27
N GLU A 578 -29.25 -7.55 -9.67
CA GLU A 578 -28.11 -6.68 -9.92
C GLU A 578 -26.78 -7.34 -9.54
N ARG A 579 -26.72 -7.98 -8.37
CA ARG A 579 -25.53 -8.74 -7.91
C ARG A 579 -25.24 -9.95 -8.80
N ILE A 580 -26.27 -10.69 -9.19
CA ILE A 580 -26.12 -11.84 -10.09
C ILE A 580 -25.60 -11.36 -11.45
N ASN A 581 -26.14 -10.27 -11.99
CA ASN A 581 -25.70 -9.73 -13.27
C ASN A 581 -24.26 -9.22 -13.21
N GLN A 582 -23.86 -8.54 -12.13
CA GLN A 582 -22.46 -8.15 -11.90
C GLN A 582 -21.54 -9.37 -11.86
N TRP A 583 -21.97 -10.46 -11.21
CA TRP A 583 -21.21 -11.72 -11.18
C TRP A 583 -21.10 -12.36 -12.58
N ILE A 584 -22.20 -12.40 -13.34
CA ILE A 584 -22.20 -12.91 -14.73
C ILE A 584 -21.24 -12.08 -15.60
N GLN A 585 -21.25 -10.75 -15.49
CA GLN A 585 -20.36 -9.89 -16.28
C GLN A 585 -18.89 -10.07 -15.89
N SER A 586 -18.57 -10.18 -14.60
CA SER A 586 -17.18 -10.35 -14.16
C SER A 586 -16.60 -11.74 -14.47
N HIS A 587 -17.40 -12.81 -14.37
CA HIS A 587 -16.89 -14.18 -14.49
C HIS A 587 -17.17 -14.86 -15.83
N ILE A 588 -18.21 -14.46 -16.57
CA ILE A 588 -18.58 -15.08 -17.86
C ILE A 588 -18.21 -14.20 -19.05
N ALA A 589 -18.21 -12.85 -18.93
CA ALA A 589 -18.02 -11.96 -20.08
C ALA A 589 -16.56 -11.80 -20.56
N GLY A 590 -15.62 -12.53 -19.99
CA GLY A 590 -14.20 -12.47 -20.38
C GLY A 590 -13.75 -13.47 -21.43
N ASP A 591 -14.63 -14.37 -21.92
CA ASP A 591 -14.42 -15.50 -22.87
C ASP A 591 -13.27 -16.49 -22.54
N SER A 592 -12.39 -16.12 -21.61
CA SER A 592 -11.19 -16.82 -21.21
C SER A 592 -11.47 -18.15 -20.53
N LEU A 593 -12.65 -18.31 -19.92
CA LEU A 593 -13.03 -19.54 -19.22
C LEU A 593 -13.19 -20.69 -20.23
N PHE A 594 -13.96 -20.47 -21.29
CA PHE A 594 -14.16 -21.48 -22.34
C PHE A 594 -12.91 -21.65 -23.22
N ILE A 595 -12.15 -20.58 -23.47
CA ILE A 595 -10.88 -20.65 -24.22
C ILE A 595 -9.88 -21.55 -23.49
N LYS A 596 -9.68 -21.35 -22.18
CA LYS A 596 -8.76 -22.17 -21.37
C LYS A 596 -9.14 -23.65 -21.37
N ASP A 597 -10.43 -23.97 -21.29
CA ASP A 597 -10.91 -25.35 -21.36
C ASP A 597 -10.61 -26.02 -22.71
N MET A 598 -10.80 -25.29 -23.81
CA MET A 598 -10.48 -25.78 -25.15
C MET A 598 -8.96 -25.89 -25.36
N GLU A 599 -8.15 -24.96 -24.85
CA GLU A 599 -6.68 -25.05 -24.89
C GLU A 599 -6.15 -26.27 -24.13
N LEU A 600 -6.73 -26.59 -22.97
CA LEU A 600 -6.41 -27.81 -22.22
C LEU A 600 -6.76 -29.07 -23.02
N GLU A 601 -7.87 -29.07 -23.75
CA GLU A 601 -8.27 -30.20 -24.59
C GLU A 601 -7.37 -30.33 -25.84
N ILE A 602 -6.87 -29.24 -26.43
CA ILE A 602 -5.84 -29.28 -27.48
C ILE A 602 -4.57 -29.95 -26.96
N ASN A 603 -4.10 -29.52 -25.79
CA ASN A 603 -2.92 -30.10 -25.15
C ASN A 603 -3.10 -31.60 -24.86
N ARG A 604 -4.31 -32.01 -24.45
CA ARG A 604 -4.67 -33.42 -24.25
C ARG A 604 -4.71 -34.20 -25.57
N PHE A 605 -5.24 -33.60 -26.64
CA PHE A 605 -5.32 -34.21 -27.97
C PHE A 605 -3.93 -34.47 -28.56
N PHE A 606 -2.99 -33.51 -28.42
CA PHE A 606 -1.61 -33.69 -28.87
C PHE A 606 -0.80 -34.64 -27.98
N ARG A 607 -1.07 -34.73 -26.67
CA ARG A 607 -0.48 -35.77 -25.81
C ARG A 607 -0.93 -37.18 -26.18
N ASN A 608 -2.16 -37.33 -26.66
CA ASN A 608 -2.70 -38.63 -27.09
C ASN A 608 -2.28 -39.02 -28.52
N ASN A 609 -1.93 -38.05 -29.39
CA ASN A 609 -1.57 -38.28 -30.80
C ASN A 609 -0.08 -38.09 -31.12
N SER A 610 0.75 -37.59 -30.19
CA SER A 610 2.19 -37.74 -30.32
C SER A 610 2.48 -39.25 -30.36
N PRO A 611 3.26 -39.78 -31.34
CA PRO A 611 3.86 -41.08 -31.14
C PRO A 611 4.54 -40.96 -29.80
N VAL A 612 4.12 -41.80 -28.85
CA VAL A 612 4.71 -41.89 -27.51
C VAL A 612 6.20 -41.71 -27.74
N HIS A 613 6.73 -40.52 -27.42
CA HIS A 613 8.12 -40.44 -27.12
C HIS A 613 8.20 -41.40 -25.97
N SER A 614 8.73 -42.58 -26.28
CA SER A 614 9.60 -43.32 -25.42
C SER A 614 10.54 -42.30 -24.76
N LYS A 615 10.02 -41.57 -23.75
CA LYS A 615 10.71 -41.55 -22.48
C LYS A 615 10.99 -43.02 -22.28
N GLN A 616 12.24 -43.42 -22.50
CA GLN A 616 12.74 -44.72 -22.08
C GLN A 616 11.97 -45.06 -20.82
N GLU A 617 11.25 -46.18 -20.80
CA GLU A 617 10.69 -46.70 -19.57
C GLU A 617 11.87 -46.77 -18.61
N LYS A 618 12.07 -45.72 -17.79
CA LYS A 618 13.02 -45.76 -16.70
C LYS A 618 12.50 -46.93 -15.88
N LEU A 619 13.24 -48.02 -15.81
CA LEU A 619 12.83 -49.19 -15.05
C LEU A 619 12.52 -48.72 -13.62
N HIS A 620 11.25 -48.76 -13.22
CA HIS A 620 10.87 -48.44 -11.85
C HIS A 620 11.50 -49.49 -10.95
N ASN A 621 12.56 -49.11 -10.26
CA ASN A 621 13.24 -50.00 -9.32
C ASN A 621 12.50 -49.92 -7.98
N ALA A 622 11.66 -50.91 -7.69
CA ALA A 622 10.96 -51.01 -6.41
C ALA A 622 11.91 -51.15 -5.20
N ASN A 623 13.15 -51.61 -5.44
CA ASN A 623 14.18 -51.75 -4.42
C ASN A 623 14.98 -50.45 -4.18
N ALA A 624 14.80 -49.42 -5.01
CA ALA A 624 15.43 -48.12 -4.78
C ALA A 624 14.84 -47.45 -3.53
N PRO A 625 15.66 -46.74 -2.72
CA PRO A 625 15.25 -46.19 -1.44
C PRO A 625 14.06 -45.24 -1.59
N SER A 626 13.13 -45.31 -0.65
CA SER A 626 11.93 -44.46 -0.63
C SER A 626 12.34 -42.99 -0.50
N PRO A 627 11.72 -42.05 -1.24
CA PRO A 627 12.02 -40.62 -1.13
C PRO A 627 11.92 -40.11 0.31
N THR A 628 10.94 -40.60 1.08
CA THR A 628 10.75 -40.23 2.49
C THR A 628 11.90 -40.70 3.36
N VAL A 629 12.41 -41.92 3.13
CA VAL A 629 13.55 -42.46 3.88
C VAL A 629 14.80 -41.63 3.60
N VAL A 630 15.05 -41.30 2.32
CA VAL A 630 16.18 -40.44 1.94
C VAL A 630 16.05 -39.04 2.55
N MET A 631 14.84 -38.47 2.60
CA MET A 631 14.59 -37.17 3.25
C MET A 631 14.90 -37.21 4.75
N ASP A 632 14.48 -38.26 5.45
CA ASP A 632 14.70 -38.37 6.89
C ASP A 632 16.16 -38.67 7.22
N GLU A 633 16.85 -39.49 6.42
CA GLU A 633 18.29 -39.72 6.55
C GLU A 633 19.09 -38.44 6.30
N LEU A 634 18.80 -37.67 5.25
CA LEU A 634 19.44 -36.38 4.98
C LEU A 634 19.25 -35.39 6.12
N ARG A 635 18.02 -35.24 6.62
CA ARG A 635 17.74 -34.39 7.78
C ARG A 635 18.54 -34.86 8.98
N GLY A 636 18.55 -36.15 9.27
CA GLY A 636 19.31 -36.73 10.39
C GLY A 636 20.80 -36.41 10.32
N LEU A 637 21.41 -36.49 9.13
CA LEU A 637 22.81 -36.12 8.94
C LEU A 637 23.04 -34.61 9.11
N ILE A 638 22.13 -33.75 8.64
CA ILE A 638 22.18 -32.30 8.87
C ILE A 638 22.09 -31.98 10.37
N TRP A 639 21.15 -32.60 11.09
CA TRP A 639 21.03 -32.46 12.55
C TRP A 639 22.31 -32.92 13.27
N HIS A 640 22.90 -34.03 12.84
CA HIS A 640 24.16 -34.50 13.42
C HIS A 640 25.35 -33.56 13.15
N MET A 641 25.36 -32.85 12.02
CA MET A 641 26.35 -31.79 11.75
C MET A 641 26.16 -30.58 12.67
N LEU A 642 24.91 -30.19 12.92
CA LEU A 642 24.55 -29.09 13.81
C LEU A 642 24.88 -29.36 15.28
N ASP A 643 24.56 -30.56 15.79
CA ASP A 643 24.70 -30.87 17.22
C ASP A 643 26.15 -31.19 17.64
N ASN A 644 26.90 -31.91 16.80
CA ASN A 644 28.20 -32.49 17.16
C ASN A 644 29.34 -32.14 16.18
N ASN A 645 29.18 -31.07 15.38
CA ASN A 645 30.08 -30.73 14.26
C ASN A 645 30.33 -31.92 13.30
N GLY A 646 29.43 -32.90 13.28
CA GLY A 646 29.53 -34.05 12.40
C GLY A 646 30.66 -35.02 12.70
N THR A 647 31.27 -35.05 13.90
CA THR A 647 32.46 -35.87 14.24
C THR A 647 32.41 -37.35 13.81
N ASN A 648 31.25 -38.00 13.86
CA ASN A 648 31.07 -39.41 13.46
C ASN A 648 30.84 -39.63 11.94
N LEU A 649 30.78 -38.57 11.14
CA LEU A 649 30.59 -38.69 9.69
C LEU A 649 31.88 -39.16 9.02
N THR A 650 31.75 -40.15 8.16
CA THR A 650 32.82 -40.67 7.31
C THR A 650 32.46 -40.46 5.84
N ILE A 651 33.46 -40.40 4.96
CA ILE A 651 33.27 -40.25 3.50
C ILE A 651 32.33 -41.35 2.97
N SER A 652 32.44 -42.58 3.49
CA SER A 652 31.57 -43.70 3.10
C SER A 652 30.09 -43.45 3.39
N ILE A 653 29.74 -42.81 4.51
CA ILE A 653 28.34 -42.50 4.86
C ILE A 653 27.79 -41.41 3.93
N VAL A 654 28.62 -40.40 3.62
CA VAL A 654 28.24 -39.32 2.70
C VAL A 654 28.03 -39.85 1.29
N LEU A 655 28.90 -40.74 0.80
CA LEU A 655 28.72 -41.34 -0.52
C LEU A 655 27.50 -42.28 -0.57
N ASP A 656 27.21 -43.02 0.50
CA ASP A 656 26.01 -43.88 0.59
C ASP A 656 24.72 -43.06 0.45
N ILE A 657 24.59 -41.95 1.18
CA ILE A 657 23.38 -41.11 1.07
C ILE A 657 23.26 -40.42 -0.30
N LEU A 658 24.37 -40.02 -0.91
CA LEU A 658 24.38 -39.43 -2.25
C LEU A 658 24.00 -40.46 -3.32
N ASP A 659 24.45 -41.70 -3.19
CA ASP A 659 24.04 -42.79 -4.09
C ASP A 659 22.55 -43.11 -3.92
N LYS A 660 22.06 -43.23 -2.69
CA LYS A 660 20.62 -43.39 -2.41
C LYS A 660 19.78 -42.26 -3.02
N LEU A 661 20.26 -41.02 -2.93
CA LEU A 661 19.60 -39.86 -3.50
C LEU A 661 19.63 -39.87 -5.03
N TYR A 662 20.74 -40.26 -5.65
CA TYR A 662 20.83 -40.48 -7.10
C TYR A 662 19.85 -41.57 -7.57
N GLN A 663 19.78 -42.69 -6.85
CA GLN A 663 18.83 -43.76 -7.13
C GLN A 663 17.38 -43.28 -7.01
N ALA A 664 17.06 -42.48 -5.98
CA ALA A 664 15.72 -41.92 -5.80
C ALA A 664 15.32 -40.98 -6.95
N PHE A 665 16.22 -40.15 -7.47
CA PHE A 665 15.92 -39.24 -8.59
C PHE A 665 15.85 -39.93 -9.95
N ASN A 666 16.62 -41.00 -10.17
CA ASN A 666 16.78 -41.60 -11.50
C ASN A 666 16.14 -42.98 -11.69
N GLN A 667 15.92 -43.75 -10.62
CA GLN A 667 15.40 -45.12 -10.69
C GLN A 667 13.95 -45.24 -10.18
N ARG A 668 13.38 -44.21 -9.54
CA ARG A 668 11.98 -44.18 -9.09
C ARG A 668 11.09 -43.35 -9.99
N ASN A 669 10.23 -44.04 -10.76
CA ASN A 669 9.19 -43.38 -11.57
C ASN A 669 7.98 -42.86 -10.76
N ASP A 670 7.82 -43.28 -9.51
CA ASP A 670 6.73 -42.87 -8.63
C ASP A 670 7.05 -41.59 -7.84
N LEU A 671 8.22 -40.99 -8.07
CA LEU A 671 8.62 -39.75 -7.43
C LEU A 671 7.71 -38.60 -7.92
N LEU A 672 6.87 -38.10 -7.02
CA LEU A 672 5.99 -36.97 -7.27
C LEU A 672 6.78 -35.64 -7.29
N PRO A 673 6.30 -34.60 -8.03
CA PRO A 673 7.00 -33.31 -8.12
C PRO A 673 7.23 -32.61 -6.77
N GLY A 674 6.33 -32.78 -5.79
CA GLY A 674 6.47 -32.19 -4.45
C GLY A 674 7.67 -32.76 -3.68
N PRO A 675 7.70 -34.07 -3.36
CA PRO A 675 8.86 -34.72 -2.74
C PRO A 675 10.16 -34.54 -3.53
N GLN A 676 10.08 -34.50 -4.87
CA GLN A 676 11.23 -34.20 -5.72
C GLN A 676 11.84 -32.83 -5.41
N LYS A 677 11.01 -31.78 -5.30
CA LYS A 677 11.47 -30.43 -4.90
C LYS A 677 12.11 -30.46 -3.52
N VAL A 678 11.47 -31.10 -2.55
CA VAL A 678 12.00 -31.13 -1.17
C VAL A 678 13.34 -31.84 -1.10
N LEU A 679 13.52 -32.97 -1.80
CA LEU A 679 14.81 -33.65 -1.89
C LEU A 679 15.87 -32.76 -2.55
N TYR A 680 15.49 -31.95 -3.55
CA TYR A 680 16.43 -31.05 -4.20
C TYR A 680 16.91 -29.93 -3.25
N TYR A 681 15.97 -29.29 -2.53
CA TYR A 681 16.30 -28.32 -1.48
C TYR A 681 17.17 -28.94 -0.38
N LEU A 682 16.80 -30.12 0.13
CA LEU A 682 17.58 -30.82 1.17
C LEU A 682 18.97 -31.23 0.69
N SER A 683 19.14 -31.62 -0.58
CA SER A 683 20.46 -31.94 -1.13
C SER A 683 21.36 -30.71 -1.22
N THR A 684 20.79 -29.54 -1.52
CA THR A 684 21.51 -28.27 -1.58
C THR A 684 21.90 -27.80 -0.18
N ASP A 685 20.97 -27.85 0.76
CA ASP A 685 21.24 -27.56 2.17
C ASP A 685 22.32 -28.51 2.71
N PHE A 686 22.20 -29.82 2.47
CA PHE A 686 23.20 -30.80 2.91
C PHE A 686 24.61 -30.46 2.39
N ALA A 687 24.76 -30.06 1.13
CA ALA A 687 26.04 -29.62 0.59
C ALA A 687 26.60 -28.38 1.31
N LEU A 688 25.76 -27.38 1.61
CA LEU A 688 26.16 -26.18 2.36
C LEU A 688 26.59 -26.52 3.79
N PHE A 689 25.84 -27.39 4.48
CA PHE A 689 26.23 -27.87 5.81
C PHE A 689 27.54 -28.64 5.78
N LEU A 690 27.77 -29.47 4.76
CA LEU A 690 29.01 -30.26 4.63
C LEU A 690 30.23 -29.36 4.41
N VAL A 691 30.11 -28.33 3.55
CA VAL A 691 31.16 -27.31 3.35
C VAL A 691 31.42 -26.52 4.63
N THR A 692 30.38 -26.23 5.42
CA THR A 692 30.50 -25.39 6.62
C THR A 692 31.13 -26.15 7.79
N TYR A 693 30.64 -27.36 8.08
CA TYR A 693 30.97 -28.11 9.29
C TYR A 693 32.05 -29.19 9.10
N ARG A 694 32.19 -29.75 7.89
CA ARG A 694 33.12 -30.85 7.57
C ARG A 694 33.83 -30.64 6.23
N THR A 695 34.61 -29.56 6.13
CA THR A 695 35.42 -29.23 4.94
C THR A 695 36.36 -30.37 4.53
N ASP A 696 36.82 -31.18 5.49
CA ASP A 696 37.64 -32.37 5.29
C ASP A 696 36.94 -33.46 4.48
N LEU A 697 35.61 -33.57 4.61
CA LEU A 697 34.80 -34.52 3.85
C LEU A 697 34.35 -33.95 2.50
N PHE A 698 34.38 -32.63 2.28
CA PHE A 698 33.91 -32.00 1.04
C PHE A 698 34.92 -32.13 -0.12
N THR A 699 35.34 -33.37 -0.38
CA THR A 699 36.33 -33.75 -1.39
C THR A 699 35.78 -33.63 -2.81
N ARG A 700 36.67 -33.73 -3.81
CA ARG A 700 36.27 -33.69 -5.23
C ARG A 700 35.28 -34.78 -5.59
N GLU A 701 35.45 -35.98 -5.03
CA GLU A 701 34.58 -37.15 -5.27
C GLU A 701 33.13 -36.87 -4.83
N ILE A 702 32.96 -36.26 -3.66
CA ILE A 702 31.62 -35.89 -3.15
C ILE A 702 30.99 -34.76 -3.99
N GLN A 703 31.80 -33.78 -4.38
CA GLN A 703 31.35 -32.72 -5.29
C GLN A 703 30.94 -33.28 -6.66
N ASP A 704 31.65 -34.28 -7.19
CA ASP A 704 31.32 -34.95 -8.45
C ASP A 704 29.97 -35.66 -8.38
N GLU A 705 29.69 -36.39 -7.29
CA GLU A 705 28.39 -37.04 -7.11
C GLU A 705 27.25 -36.04 -6.94
N LEU A 706 27.46 -34.93 -6.21
CA LEU A 706 26.47 -33.84 -6.11
C LEU A 706 26.15 -33.22 -7.48
N ILE A 707 27.18 -32.94 -8.29
CA ILE A 707 27.04 -32.41 -9.65
C ILE A 707 26.29 -33.40 -10.54
N LYS A 708 26.62 -34.69 -10.46
CA LYS A 708 25.96 -35.77 -11.21
C LYS A 708 24.48 -35.89 -10.85
N ILE A 709 24.14 -35.73 -9.58
CA ILE A 709 22.75 -35.70 -9.11
C ILE A 709 22.02 -34.49 -9.68
N TRP A 710 22.55 -33.28 -9.51
CA TRP A 710 21.90 -32.03 -9.97
C TRP A 710 21.84 -31.89 -11.49
N SER A 711 22.68 -32.64 -12.21
CA SER A 711 22.62 -32.74 -13.68
C SER A 711 21.50 -33.67 -14.19
N SER A 712 20.76 -34.34 -13.31
CA SER A 712 19.71 -35.29 -13.72
C SER A 712 18.54 -34.59 -14.44
N ASP A 713 18.09 -35.17 -15.55
CA ASP A 713 17.00 -34.63 -16.39
C ASP A 713 15.67 -34.40 -15.64
N SER A 714 15.46 -35.09 -14.51
CA SER A 714 14.29 -34.90 -13.67
C SER A 714 14.24 -33.49 -13.08
N LEU A 715 15.39 -32.90 -12.74
CA LEU A 715 15.51 -31.61 -12.03
C LEU A 715 15.56 -30.40 -12.98
N ARG A 716 15.78 -30.59 -14.28
CA ARG A 716 15.87 -29.51 -15.28
C ARG A 716 14.53 -28.93 -15.74
N ASN A 717 13.40 -29.57 -15.42
CA ASN A 717 12.09 -29.19 -15.96
C ASN A 717 11.37 -28.06 -15.19
N ASP A 718 11.97 -27.52 -14.12
CA ASP A 718 11.32 -26.58 -13.19
C ASP A 718 12.21 -25.34 -12.97
N GLU A 719 12.48 -24.61 -14.06
CA GLU A 719 13.47 -23.50 -14.11
C GLU A 719 13.09 -22.28 -13.25
N GLY A 720 11.83 -22.13 -12.81
CA GLY A 720 11.37 -20.95 -12.08
C GLY A 720 11.65 -20.91 -10.57
N ASP A 721 11.93 -22.06 -9.93
CA ASP A 721 12.04 -22.17 -8.46
C ASP A 721 13.16 -23.15 -8.02
N SER A 722 14.31 -23.06 -8.67
CA SER A 722 15.48 -23.88 -8.36
C SER A 722 16.27 -23.34 -7.14
N PRO A 723 16.67 -24.19 -6.17
CA PRO A 723 17.53 -23.81 -5.04
C PRO A 723 18.88 -23.23 -5.48
N MET A 724 19.34 -23.53 -6.70
CA MET A 724 20.60 -23.00 -7.25
C MET A 724 20.59 -21.48 -7.41
N HIS A 725 19.40 -20.86 -7.53
CA HIS A 725 19.25 -19.40 -7.58
C HIS A 725 19.38 -18.73 -6.20
N ARG A 726 19.58 -19.49 -5.12
CA ARG A 726 19.65 -18.99 -3.74
C ARG A 726 20.87 -19.51 -2.98
N LEU A 727 21.93 -19.94 -3.67
CA LEU A 727 23.18 -20.38 -3.04
C LEU A 727 23.82 -19.27 -2.18
N LEU A 728 23.99 -18.06 -2.73
CA LEU A 728 24.51 -16.88 -2.03
C LEU A 728 23.39 -15.97 -1.50
N CYS A 729 22.49 -16.52 -0.69
CA CYS A 729 21.48 -15.72 0.02
C CYS A 729 21.85 -15.48 1.48
N SER A 730 21.26 -14.47 2.12
CA SER A 730 21.57 -14.05 3.50
C SER A 730 21.54 -15.20 4.51
N ARG A 731 20.53 -16.09 4.42
CA ARG A 731 20.44 -17.30 5.26
C ARG A 731 21.69 -18.16 5.15
N ASN A 732 22.12 -18.45 3.92
CA ASN A 732 23.23 -19.38 3.68
C ASN A 732 24.58 -18.74 4.01
N ILE A 733 24.72 -17.43 3.83
CA ILE A 733 25.91 -16.69 4.24
C ILE A 733 26.05 -16.65 5.77
N ILE A 734 24.95 -16.43 6.49
CA ILE A 734 24.94 -16.54 7.96
C ILE A 734 25.31 -17.95 8.40
N LEU A 735 24.79 -18.99 7.72
CA LEU A 735 25.18 -20.38 7.98
C LEU A 735 26.69 -20.59 7.82
N LEU A 736 27.27 -20.14 6.69
CA LEU A 736 28.71 -20.24 6.42
C LEU A 736 29.56 -19.46 7.45
N MET A 737 29.02 -18.37 8.01
CA MET A 737 29.69 -17.57 9.05
C MET A 737 29.66 -18.23 10.44
N GLN A 738 28.75 -19.18 10.72
CA GLN A 738 28.63 -19.78 12.05
C GLN A 738 29.91 -20.45 12.54
N GLN A 739 30.76 -20.91 11.62
CA GLN A 739 32.08 -21.46 11.92
C GLN A 739 33.15 -20.42 11.56
N GLU A 740 34.01 -20.03 12.52
CA GLU A 740 35.12 -19.08 12.29
C GLU A 740 36.26 -19.66 11.42
N ASN A 741 36.01 -20.74 10.67
CA ASN A 741 37.03 -21.46 9.91
C ASN A 741 37.22 -20.88 8.50
N ASN A 742 38.02 -19.82 8.38
CA ASN A 742 38.27 -19.10 7.12
C ASN A 742 38.69 -19.98 5.90
N GLU A 743 39.14 -21.22 6.09
CA GLU A 743 39.52 -22.15 5.02
C GLU A 743 38.33 -22.67 4.19
N MET A 744 37.08 -22.57 4.69
CA MET A 744 35.94 -23.04 3.89
C MET A 744 35.64 -22.16 2.69
N TRP A 745 35.93 -20.86 2.75
CA TRP A 745 35.59 -19.89 1.71
C TRP A 745 36.28 -20.16 0.36
N PRO A 746 37.60 -20.42 0.30
CA PRO A 746 38.24 -20.85 -0.94
C PRO A 746 37.73 -22.21 -1.45
N ILE A 747 37.38 -23.15 -0.56
CA ILE A 747 36.83 -24.45 -0.95
C ILE A 747 35.45 -24.28 -1.58
N PHE A 748 34.61 -23.44 -0.98
CA PHE A 748 33.30 -23.09 -1.52
C PHE A 748 33.41 -22.33 -2.85
N GLY A 749 34.36 -21.40 -2.98
CA GLY A 749 34.66 -20.71 -4.23
C GLY A 749 35.03 -21.68 -5.35
N LYS A 750 35.93 -22.62 -5.08
CA LYS A 750 36.28 -23.69 -6.04
C LYS A 750 35.08 -24.56 -6.41
N PHE A 751 34.15 -24.79 -5.49
CA PHE A 751 32.92 -25.51 -5.80
C PHE A 751 31.98 -24.71 -6.70
N LEU A 752 31.80 -23.41 -6.44
CA LEU A 752 31.03 -22.51 -7.32
C LEU A 752 31.61 -22.48 -8.74
N LYS A 753 32.94 -22.43 -8.87
CA LYS A 753 33.63 -22.55 -10.16
C LYS A 753 33.22 -23.81 -10.92
N ARG A 754 33.19 -24.95 -10.24
CA ARG A 754 32.77 -26.22 -10.85
C ARG A 754 31.31 -26.19 -11.29
N LEU A 755 30.41 -25.60 -10.50
CA LEU A 755 29.00 -25.48 -10.86
C LEU A 755 28.78 -24.59 -12.10
N LEU A 756 29.60 -23.55 -12.25
CA LEU A 756 29.64 -22.69 -13.44
C LEU A 756 30.17 -23.45 -14.66
N GLU A 757 31.26 -24.22 -14.51
CA GLU A 757 31.82 -25.04 -15.59
C GLU A 757 30.83 -26.11 -16.09
N THR A 758 30.04 -26.70 -15.19
CA THR A 758 29.02 -27.71 -15.52
C THR A 758 27.69 -27.12 -15.96
N LYS A 759 27.55 -25.78 -16.01
CA LYS A 759 26.30 -25.06 -16.34
C LYS A 759 25.10 -25.46 -15.47
N ILE A 760 25.34 -25.86 -14.24
CA ILE A 760 24.27 -26.09 -13.23
C ILE A 760 23.89 -24.76 -12.61
N LEU A 761 24.90 -23.93 -12.33
CA LEU A 761 24.74 -22.54 -11.96
C LEU A 761 25.05 -21.67 -13.17
N ASP A 762 24.13 -20.77 -13.47
CA ASP A 762 24.33 -19.78 -14.53
C ASP A 762 25.08 -18.54 -14.01
N GLY A 763 25.89 -17.93 -14.87
CA GLY A 763 26.70 -16.76 -14.53
C GLY A 763 25.84 -15.54 -14.19
N ASP A 764 24.75 -15.30 -14.94
CA ASP A 764 23.82 -14.21 -14.65
C ASP A 764 23.11 -14.47 -13.32
N SER A 765 22.76 -15.73 -13.04
CA SER A 765 22.16 -16.09 -11.75
C SER A 765 23.11 -15.85 -10.57
N LEU A 766 24.39 -16.22 -10.69
CA LEU A 766 25.37 -15.96 -9.64
C LEU A 766 25.61 -14.46 -9.44
N SER A 767 25.69 -13.69 -10.52
CA SER A 767 25.79 -12.22 -10.50
C SER A 767 24.62 -11.60 -9.75
N ASN A 768 23.39 -11.99 -10.09
CA ASN A 768 22.18 -11.49 -9.42
C ASN A 768 22.17 -11.82 -7.92
N GLN A 769 22.62 -13.02 -7.55
CA GLN A 769 22.75 -13.41 -6.14
C GLN A 769 23.79 -12.55 -5.40
N CYS A 770 24.96 -12.30 -6.01
CA CYS A 770 25.97 -11.42 -5.44
C CYS A 770 25.42 -10.00 -5.26
N VAL A 771 24.78 -9.43 -6.28
CA VAL A 771 24.19 -8.09 -6.20
C VAL A 771 23.15 -8.02 -5.08
N ALA A 772 22.27 -9.02 -4.96
CA ALA A 772 21.27 -9.09 -3.89
C ALA A 772 21.90 -9.24 -2.49
N LEU A 773 23.06 -9.90 -2.40
CA LEU A 773 23.79 -10.07 -1.15
C LEU A 773 24.53 -8.79 -0.72
N PHE A 774 25.25 -8.13 -1.63
CA PHE A 774 26.04 -6.90 -1.39
C PHE A 774 25.22 -5.61 -1.32
N ARG A 775 24.01 -5.63 -1.88
CA ARG A 775 22.83 -5.72 -1.03
C ARG A 775 23.02 -5.23 0.42
N GLN A 776 22.67 -6.11 1.33
CA GLN A 776 22.59 -5.86 2.76
C GLN A 776 23.94 -5.47 3.41
N ASP A 777 23.87 -4.85 4.59
CA ASP A 777 25.05 -4.50 5.37
C ASP A 777 25.67 -5.76 5.99
N TRP A 778 26.95 -6.04 5.64
CA TRP A 778 27.71 -7.18 6.15
C TRP A 778 29.02 -6.72 6.81
N PRO A 779 29.53 -7.45 7.83
CA PRO A 779 30.82 -7.14 8.44
C PRO A 779 31.98 -7.13 7.42
N VAL A 780 32.92 -6.20 7.58
CA VAL A 780 34.07 -6.03 6.66
C VAL A 780 34.92 -7.31 6.56
N SER A 781 35.08 -8.03 7.68
CA SER A 781 35.78 -9.33 7.71
C SER A 781 35.11 -10.36 6.81
N LEU A 782 33.77 -10.42 6.81
CA LEU A 782 33.00 -11.31 5.95
C LEU A 782 33.08 -10.91 4.47
N LEU A 783 33.01 -9.61 4.17
CA LEU A 783 33.15 -9.10 2.79
C LEU A 783 34.51 -9.47 2.19
N LYS A 784 35.59 -9.44 2.98
CA LYS A 784 36.93 -9.90 2.55
C LYS A 784 36.99 -11.41 2.28
N LEU A 785 36.30 -12.22 3.09
CA LEU A 785 36.24 -13.68 2.89
C LEU A 785 35.38 -14.05 1.66
N LEU A 786 34.25 -13.36 1.49
CA LEU A 786 33.37 -13.53 0.33
C LEU A 786 34.06 -13.07 -0.96
N SER A 787 34.83 -11.98 -0.92
CA SER A 787 35.70 -11.54 -2.02
C SER A 787 36.65 -12.66 -2.45
N LYS A 788 37.37 -13.29 -1.51
CA LYS A 788 38.26 -14.44 -1.80
C LYS A 788 37.50 -15.62 -2.40
N CYS A 789 36.32 -15.92 -1.87
CA CYS A 789 35.45 -16.98 -2.41
C CYS A 789 35.05 -16.70 -3.87
N LEU A 790 34.69 -15.46 -4.18
CA LEU A 790 34.29 -15.05 -5.54
C LEU A 790 35.49 -15.04 -6.50
N SER A 791 36.66 -14.56 -6.08
CA SER A 791 37.89 -14.66 -6.88
C SER A 791 38.18 -16.10 -7.30
N GLU A 792 38.07 -17.05 -6.37
CA GLU A 792 38.24 -18.48 -6.65
C GLU A 792 37.13 -19.05 -7.55
N ALA A 793 35.90 -18.54 -7.44
CA ALA A 793 34.77 -18.96 -8.28
C ALA A 793 34.93 -18.54 -9.75
N ILE A 794 35.53 -17.37 -10.00
CA ILE A 794 35.67 -16.75 -11.33
C ILE A 794 37.00 -17.08 -11.98
N ASP A 795 38.00 -17.52 -11.21
CA ASP A 795 39.31 -17.90 -11.71
C ASP A 795 39.16 -18.91 -12.87
N GLY A 796 39.68 -18.58 -14.05
CA GLY A 796 39.57 -19.42 -15.24
C GLY A 796 38.19 -19.50 -15.92
N TYR A 797 37.18 -18.74 -15.48
CA TYR A 797 35.86 -18.69 -16.14
C TYR A 797 36.01 -18.15 -17.57
N LYS A 798 35.60 -18.96 -18.56
CA LYS A 798 35.68 -18.64 -19.99
C LYS A 798 34.37 -18.00 -20.44
N ALA A 799 34.40 -16.69 -20.69
CA ALA A 799 33.32 -15.99 -21.35
C ALA A 799 33.28 -16.40 -22.83
N ASN A 800 32.12 -16.83 -23.30
CA ASN A 800 31.93 -17.28 -24.69
C ASN A 800 31.14 -16.25 -25.52
N ASP A 801 30.52 -15.26 -24.86
CA ASP A 801 29.76 -14.17 -25.47
C ASP A 801 29.94 -12.87 -24.67
N GLU A 802 29.53 -11.74 -25.25
CA GLU A 802 29.66 -10.41 -24.64
C GLU A 802 28.92 -10.31 -23.29
N ALA A 803 27.83 -11.06 -23.13
CA ALA A 803 27.04 -11.09 -21.90
C ALA A 803 27.81 -11.77 -20.75
N THR A 804 28.35 -12.96 -20.98
CA THR A 804 29.18 -13.69 -20.02
C THR A 804 30.50 -12.98 -19.72
N GLU A 805 31.01 -12.17 -20.65
CA GLU A 805 32.18 -11.31 -20.40
C GLU A 805 31.86 -10.16 -19.43
N LYS A 806 30.70 -9.51 -19.61
CA LYS A 806 30.21 -8.48 -18.66
C LYS A 806 29.99 -9.04 -17.26
N VAL A 807 29.41 -10.24 -17.16
CA VAL A 807 29.23 -10.96 -15.89
C VAL A 807 30.56 -11.23 -15.22
N LYS A 808 31.55 -11.70 -16.00
CA LYS A 808 32.90 -11.96 -15.49
C LYS A 808 33.56 -10.69 -14.96
N TYR A 809 33.48 -9.56 -15.68
CA TYR A 809 34.03 -8.29 -15.21
C TYR A 809 33.29 -7.77 -13.97
N LEU A 810 31.97 -7.91 -13.90
CA LEU A 810 31.19 -7.48 -12.73
C LEU A 810 31.54 -8.31 -11.49
N LEU A 811 31.56 -9.62 -11.60
CA LEU A 811 31.93 -10.51 -10.50
C LEU A 811 33.39 -10.29 -10.08
N GLY A 812 34.30 -10.03 -11.04
CA GLY A 812 35.70 -9.69 -10.76
C GLY A 812 35.84 -8.35 -10.04
N TRP A 813 35.14 -7.31 -10.50
CA TRP A 813 35.10 -6.00 -9.85
C TRP A 813 34.56 -6.08 -8.43
N ILE A 814 33.50 -6.87 -8.19
CA ILE A 814 32.97 -7.14 -6.86
C ILE A 814 34.06 -7.78 -5.99
N ALA A 815 34.72 -8.82 -6.49
CA ALA A 815 35.77 -9.50 -5.74
C ALA A 815 36.93 -8.55 -5.38
N GLU A 816 37.37 -7.69 -6.30
CA GLU A 816 38.46 -6.72 -6.05
C GLU A 816 38.05 -5.60 -5.10
N THR A 817 36.88 -4.99 -5.31
CA THR A 817 36.41 -3.83 -4.54
C THR A 817 36.33 -4.14 -3.05
N TYR A 818 35.82 -5.31 -2.68
CA TYR A 818 35.67 -5.70 -1.28
C TYR A 818 36.94 -6.31 -0.67
N HIS A 819 37.95 -6.62 -1.47
CA HIS A 819 39.27 -7.04 -0.97
C HIS A 819 40.03 -5.86 -0.33
N GLU A 820 39.93 -4.67 -0.95
CA GLU A 820 40.72 -3.47 -0.62
C GLU A 820 40.07 -2.54 0.42
N ILE A 821 38.91 -2.92 0.99
CA ILE A 821 38.22 -2.08 1.98
C ILE A 821 38.98 -2.10 3.33
N GLU A 822 39.65 -0.98 3.63
CA GLU A 822 40.09 -0.60 4.97
C GLU A 822 39.13 0.48 5.50
N PHE A 823 38.32 0.15 6.50
CA PHE A 823 37.62 1.16 7.29
C PHE A 823 38.49 1.49 8.51
N CYS A 824 38.73 2.79 8.74
CA CYS A 824 39.37 3.29 9.96
C CYS A 824 38.51 2.89 11.16
N ASP A 825 39.03 2.02 12.03
CA ASP A 825 38.52 1.76 13.37
C ASP A 825 38.76 2.98 14.26
N ASP A 826 38.02 4.07 14.04
CA ASP A 826 38.02 5.24 14.93
C ASP A 826 36.58 5.71 15.16
N TYR A 827 35.86 5.00 16.02
CA TYR A 827 34.71 5.54 16.76
C TYR A 827 34.62 4.89 18.15
N ASP A 828 35.61 5.17 19.00
CA ASP A 828 35.38 5.33 20.44
C ASP A 828 35.11 6.82 20.71
N LEU A 829 33.83 7.21 20.74
CA LEU A 829 33.34 8.46 21.35
C LEU A 829 31.89 8.32 21.80
#